data_AF-A0A6S5K2W9-F1
#
_entry.id   AF-A0A6S5K2W9-F1
#
_cell.length_a   1.000
_cell.length_b   1.000
_cell.length_c   1.000
_cell.angle_alpha   90.00
_cell.angle_beta   90.00
_cell.angle_gamma   90.00
#
_symmetry.space_group_name_H-M   'P 1'
#
loop_
_entity.id
_entity.type
_entity.pdbx_description
1 polymer ?
#
loop_
_entity_poly.entity_id
_entity_poly.type
_entity_poly.pdbx_seq_one_letter_code
_entity_poly.pdbx_strand_id
1 'polypeptide(L)'
;MAKKVKKHDGRTSDLTFKWMLTTLGPEWEQWQELAAEWMATQHVGVDHKLSALSRFFESYLLECAPYATDIGLFFKGYNGHICSTEELEATVRKTINDPVKVSKSINHLGDFINYVIEHHLSEEDDSGNLMPLVRNPLSKIKRQQSHTETVRNPLPYRYIQDLRQILCPLPDKAELTVIEQNLPQGESLLPSYHYRHFKHWTWAQEQAGQRKSGGDWFEVEPDLIDKSDPDCVWRTKEVTRDNKRITLHQIWSPVKAMVIFMKLHLPLRTYQVRMLDSGEADTWRYESGRWKLNDKHDFALGSEKRPFGKGIIRRIHDTMTGQYSTGLYINTNKTADQNKDELERGYIIPWQNEEVLYWLEKLRNWQEKYNPIVKPTDCTTLLTKHIGKHKSQTQLESMGEIAFLFRDASAKGEDKYKPICGAANIAPFWYQLLLELENQLAEQGNTLDNGERLKLVVDYPEDTPENAKVATNFPLHSLRVSLITAYTMDTQLPLPVISKLLAGHSRILMTIYYNKITPSVMAEKMSEAEGELEGKAKQSVRNFLKDASLAQIQCKMVYHKEDSIQAALVNRNPIGWEERSAGLCLVGGNTVKSDEVSTLGGCWNGGELIRDASAAVNRIYGSVPHGPENCIRCRWFITEARYLPALNAQFNQLSYKAHQAANLSVEIEGELEAL
;
A
#
# COMPACT_ATOMS: atom_id res chain seq x y z
N MET A 1 17.86 28.07 35.78
CA MET A 1 17.91 26.61 35.58
C MET A 1 18.87 26.31 34.44
N ALA A 2 20.02 25.69 34.73
CA ALA A 2 20.95 25.26 33.68
C ALA A 2 20.25 24.21 32.81
N LYS A 3 20.15 24.45 31.50
CA LYS A 3 19.73 23.41 30.54
C LYS A 3 20.71 22.25 30.68
N LYS A 4 20.28 21.10 31.23
CA LYS A 4 21.04 19.83 31.16
C LYS A 4 21.25 19.54 29.66
N VAL A 5 22.42 19.89 29.15
CA VAL A 5 22.85 19.53 27.78
C VAL A 5 22.88 18.00 27.74
N LYS A 6 22.16 17.39 26.79
CA LYS A 6 22.27 15.94 26.54
C LYS A 6 23.73 15.64 26.21
N LYS A 7 24.43 14.90 27.08
CA LYS A 7 25.77 14.38 26.77
C LYS A 7 25.64 13.44 25.57
N HIS A 8 26.29 13.77 24.47
CA HIS A 8 26.45 12.89 23.31
C HIS A 8 27.74 12.08 23.48
N ASP A 9 27.70 11.04 24.30
CA ASP A 9 28.86 10.21 24.67
C ASP A 9 28.79 8.78 24.10
N GLY A 10 27.88 8.51 23.16
CA GLY A 10 27.77 7.22 22.48
C GLY A 10 27.00 6.14 23.24
N ARG A 11 26.51 6.41 24.46
CA ARG A 11 25.80 5.43 25.31
C ARG A 11 24.58 4.77 24.66
N THR A 12 23.94 5.42 23.70
CA THR A 12 22.74 4.91 23.00
C THR A 12 23.02 3.74 22.05
N SER A 13 24.29 3.40 21.82
CA SER A 13 24.73 2.28 20.98
C SER A 13 25.73 1.37 21.69
N ASP A 14 26.10 1.66 22.93
CA ASP A 14 27.07 0.88 23.69
C ASP A 14 26.37 -0.29 24.41
N LEU A 15 26.43 -1.48 23.82
CA LEU A 15 25.90 -2.71 24.42
C LEU A 15 26.72 -3.22 25.60
N THR A 16 27.95 -2.73 25.76
CA THR A 16 28.84 -3.11 26.85
C THR A 16 28.66 -2.24 28.09
N PHE A 17 27.96 -1.11 27.97
CA PHE A 17 27.78 -0.14 29.05
C PHE A 17 29.08 0.37 29.67
N LYS A 18 30.19 0.40 28.93
CA LYS A 18 31.48 0.94 29.40
C LYS A 18 31.37 2.39 29.87
N TRP A 19 30.42 3.15 29.32
CA TRP A 19 30.12 4.50 29.79
C TRP A 19 29.76 4.56 31.28
N MET A 20 29.23 3.48 31.89
CA MET A 20 28.90 3.41 33.32
C MET A 20 30.13 3.65 34.20
N LEU A 21 31.27 3.04 33.86
CA LEU A 21 32.50 3.20 34.65
C LEU A 21 33.03 4.63 34.63
N THR A 22 32.81 5.33 33.51
CA THR A 22 33.23 6.73 33.35
C THR A 22 32.24 7.74 33.93
N THR A 23 30.95 7.39 34.00
CA THR A 23 29.87 8.34 34.36
C THR A 23 29.36 8.12 35.78
N LEU A 24 29.24 6.87 36.21
CA LEU A 24 28.73 6.47 37.52
C LEU A 24 29.86 6.20 38.50
N GLY A 25 30.97 5.63 38.03
CA GLY A 25 32.16 5.31 38.82
C GLY A 25 32.58 3.84 38.68
N PRO A 26 33.84 3.50 39.01
CA PRO A 26 34.35 2.12 38.94
C PRO A 26 33.62 1.15 39.87
N GLU A 27 33.00 1.63 40.95
CA GLU A 27 32.21 0.82 41.89
C GLU A 27 30.96 0.17 41.26
N TRP A 28 30.59 0.54 40.03
CA TRP A 28 29.47 -0.04 39.28
C TRP A 28 29.90 -1.16 38.32
N GLU A 29 31.15 -1.63 38.37
CA GLU A 29 31.71 -2.63 37.46
C GLU A 29 30.91 -3.94 37.41
N GLN A 30 30.52 -4.48 38.56
CA GLN A 30 29.73 -5.72 38.61
C GLN A 30 28.39 -5.59 37.87
N TRP A 31 27.70 -4.45 38.04
CA TRP A 31 26.45 -4.18 37.31
C TRP A 31 26.68 -4.01 35.80
N GLN A 32 27.79 -3.40 35.42
CA GLN A 32 28.16 -3.22 34.01
C GLN A 32 28.44 -4.57 33.33
N GLU A 33 29.18 -5.47 33.99
CA GLU A 33 29.45 -6.82 33.48
C GLU A 33 28.16 -7.62 33.29
N LEU A 34 27.28 -7.64 34.30
CA LEU A 34 25.98 -8.32 34.22
C LEU A 34 25.09 -7.75 33.10
N ALA A 35 25.06 -6.42 32.95
CA ALA A 35 24.30 -5.77 31.89
C ALA A 35 24.85 -6.10 30.50
N ALA A 36 26.18 -6.14 30.34
CA ALA A 36 26.84 -6.48 29.08
C ALA A 36 26.60 -7.95 28.71
N GLU A 37 26.72 -8.87 29.68
CA GLU A 37 26.45 -10.29 29.50
C GLU A 37 25.00 -10.53 29.07
N TRP A 38 24.04 -9.95 29.81
CA TRP A 38 22.63 -10.08 29.46
C TRP A 38 22.37 -9.51 28.06
N MET A 39 22.88 -8.32 27.73
CA MET A 39 22.68 -7.71 26.42
C MET A 39 23.29 -8.51 25.27
N ALA A 40 24.38 -9.25 25.50
CA ALA A 40 25.00 -10.11 24.49
C ALA A 40 24.07 -11.25 24.03
N THR A 41 23.18 -11.72 24.92
CA THR A 41 22.20 -12.77 24.61
C THR A 41 20.90 -12.22 23.97
N GLN A 42 20.74 -10.89 23.87
CA GLN A 42 19.51 -10.28 23.37
C GLN A 42 19.54 -10.01 21.86
N HIS A 43 18.57 -10.58 21.14
CA HIS A 43 18.39 -10.34 19.69
C HIS A 43 17.13 -9.54 19.33
N VAL A 44 16.18 -9.39 20.27
CA VAL A 44 14.90 -8.70 20.03
C VAL A 44 14.73 -7.53 21.00
N GLY A 45 14.34 -6.38 20.47
CA GLY A 45 14.04 -5.19 21.27
C GLY A 45 15.27 -4.54 21.92
N VAL A 46 16.47 -4.79 21.37
CA VAL A 46 17.78 -4.33 21.90
C VAL A 46 17.76 -2.85 22.28
N ASP A 47 17.32 -1.96 21.38
CA ASP A 47 17.20 -0.52 21.62
C ASP A 47 16.34 -0.17 22.84
N HIS A 48 15.23 -0.90 23.04
CA HIS A 48 14.31 -0.68 24.16
C HIS A 48 14.89 -1.19 25.48
N LYS A 49 15.60 -2.32 25.46
CA LYS A 49 16.30 -2.89 26.62
C LYS A 49 17.48 -2.02 27.05
N LEU A 50 18.32 -1.62 26.09
CA LEU A 50 19.44 -0.69 26.29
C LEU A 50 18.95 0.60 26.95
N SER A 51 17.92 1.23 26.37
CA SER A 51 17.36 2.46 26.92
C SER A 51 16.73 2.28 28.31
N ALA A 52 16.17 1.10 28.60
CA ALA A 52 15.62 0.79 29.93
C ALA A 52 16.73 0.65 30.96
N LEU A 53 17.79 -0.11 30.65
CA LEU A 53 18.95 -0.29 31.51
C LEU A 53 19.70 1.01 31.77
N SER A 54 19.94 1.84 30.75
CA SER A 54 20.58 3.14 30.98
C SER A 54 19.79 4.01 31.98
N ARG A 55 18.45 4.03 31.88
CA ARG A 55 17.62 4.75 32.85
C ARG A 55 17.64 4.11 34.23
N PHE A 56 17.68 2.79 34.31
CA PHE A 56 17.77 2.07 35.56
C PHE A 56 19.06 2.42 36.32
N PHE A 57 20.21 2.38 35.64
CA PHE A 57 21.49 2.72 36.29
C PHE A 57 21.60 4.22 36.62
N GLU A 58 21.29 5.11 35.68
CA GLU A 58 21.55 6.55 35.87
C GLU A 58 20.48 7.27 36.69
N SER A 59 19.22 6.86 36.58
CA SER A 59 18.10 7.61 37.16
C SER A 59 17.46 6.89 38.35
N TYR A 60 17.59 5.57 38.45
CA TYR A 60 17.03 4.82 39.57
C TYR A 60 18.11 4.40 40.56
N LEU A 61 19.06 3.55 40.19
CA LEU A 61 20.09 3.07 41.11
C LEU A 61 20.98 4.22 41.61
N LEU A 62 21.45 5.11 40.74
CA LEU A 62 22.28 6.23 41.18
C LEU A 62 21.55 7.23 42.10
N GLU A 63 20.28 7.55 41.81
CA GLU A 63 19.55 8.60 42.55
C GLU A 63 18.80 8.06 43.78
N CYS A 64 18.23 6.85 43.69
CA CYS A 64 17.35 6.26 44.72
C CYS A 64 18.03 5.17 45.56
N ALA A 65 18.98 4.41 44.98
CA ALA A 65 19.64 3.30 45.67
C ALA A 65 21.16 3.26 45.44
N PRO A 66 21.91 4.33 45.76
CA PRO A 66 23.35 4.40 45.46
C PRO A 66 24.18 3.36 46.23
N TYR A 67 23.66 2.83 47.34
CA TYR A 67 24.24 1.72 48.08
C TYR A 67 24.19 0.39 47.32
N ALA A 68 23.39 0.31 46.25
CA ALA A 68 23.24 -0.88 45.42
C ALA A 68 24.44 -1.11 44.49
N THR A 69 25.54 -0.38 44.63
CA THR A 69 26.84 -0.78 44.07
C THR A 69 27.21 -2.20 44.53
N ASP A 70 26.82 -2.57 45.75
CA ASP A 70 26.74 -3.96 46.20
C ASP A 70 25.41 -4.59 45.74
N ILE A 71 25.51 -5.58 44.85
CA ILE A 71 24.37 -6.32 44.28
C ILE A 71 23.53 -6.98 45.40
N GLY A 72 24.15 -7.48 46.46
CA GLY A 72 23.45 -8.10 47.58
C GLY A 72 22.54 -7.10 48.31
N LEU A 73 22.97 -5.85 48.44
CA LEU A 73 22.18 -4.79 49.07
C LEU A 73 20.99 -4.33 48.21
N PHE A 74 21.07 -4.47 46.88
CA PHE A 74 19.93 -4.26 46.00
C PHE A 74 18.74 -5.17 46.37
N PHE A 75 19.01 -6.45 46.66
CA PHE A 75 18.00 -7.44 47.00
C PHE A 75 17.57 -7.41 48.47
N LYS A 76 18.50 -7.16 49.40
CA LYS A 76 18.23 -7.17 50.84
C LYS A 76 17.70 -5.84 51.38
N GLY A 77 17.96 -4.74 50.67
CA GLY A 77 17.71 -3.39 51.15
C GLY A 77 18.81 -2.87 52.07
N TYR A 78 18.79 -1.56 52.33
CA TYR A 78 19.77 -0.86 53.17
C TYR A 78 19.09 0.24 53.99
N ASN A 79 19.38 0.32 55.29
CA ASN A 79 18.83 1.32 56.22
C ASN A 79 17.29 1.48 56.14
N GLY A 80 16.56 0.38 56.00
CA GLY A 80 15.10 0.36 55.90
C GLY A 80 14.54 0.71 54.51
N HIS A 81 15.39 1.05 53.55
CA HIS A 81 15.01 1.24 52.14
C HIS A 81 15.12 -0.08 51.36
N ILE A 82 14.09 -0.40 50.56
CA ILE A 82 14.04 -1.58 49.70
C ILE A 82 13.61 -1.12 48.30
N CYS A 83 14.36 -1.54 47.28
CA CYS A 83 14.02 -1.23 45.89
C CYS A 83 12.64 -1.83 45.55
N SER A 84 11.82 -1.08 44.82
CA SER A 84 10.44 -1.49 44.53
C SER A 84 10.01 -1.09 43.12
N THR A 85 8.96 -1.74 42.63
CA THR A 85 8.41 -1.46 41.30
C THR A 85 7.78 -0.08 41.26
N GLU A 86 7.12 0.32 42.35
CA GLU A 86 6.42 1.58 42.52
C GLU A 86 7.38 2.77 42.46
N GLU A 87 8.53 2.66 43.14
CA GLU A 87 9.57 3.70 43.12
C GLU A 87 10.26 3.79 41.75
N LEU A 88 10.56 2.64 41.14
CA LEU A 88 11.10 2.59 39.79
C LEU A 88 10.13 3.19 38.76
N GLU A 89 8.83 2.88 38.88
CA GLU A 89 7.79 3.43 38.01
C GLU A 89 7.69 4.95 38.16
N ALA A 90 7.67 5.45 39.39
CA ALA A 90 7.66 6.89 39.66
C ALA A 90 8.87 7.58 39.01
N THR A 91 10.04 6.97 39.08
CA THR A 91 11.28 7.49 38.47
C THR A 91 11.23 7.46 36.93
N VAL A 92 10.80 6.36 36.33
CA VAL A 92 10.64 6.25 34.87
C VAL A 92 9.63 7.28 34.35
N ARG A 93 8.54 7.52 35.09
CA ARG A 93 7.51 8.51 34.73
C ARG A 93 8.00 9.96 34.74
N LYS A 94 9.09 10.28 35.45
CA LYS A 94 9.73 11.62 35.36
C LYS A 94 10.26 11.91 33.95
N THR A 95 10.57 10.87 33.17
CA THR A 95 11.17 11.01 31.83
C THR A 95 10.27 10.48 30.69
N ILE A 96 9.30 9.61 31.00
CA ILE A 96 8.41 8.99 30.02
C ILE A 96 6.95 9.13 30.45
N ASN A 97 6.16 9.84 29.63
CA ASN A 97 4.72 10.01 29.88
C ASN A 97 3.86 8.90 29.25
N ASP A 98 4.37 8.16 28.27
CA ASP A 98 3.63 7.11 27.55
C ASP A 98 3.51 5.83 28.39
N PRO A 99 2.29 5.42 28.82
CA PRO A 99 2.10 4.24 29.68
C PRO A 99 2.58 2.92 29.05
N VAL A 100 2.59 2.81 27.71
CA VAL A 100 3.11 1.61 27.02
C VAL A 100 4.61 1.52 27.20
N LYS A 101 5.31 2.64 27.04
CA LYS A 101 6.76 2.70 27.17
C LYS A 101 7.21 2.51 28.62
N VAL A 102 6.47 3.06 29.59
CA VAL A 102 6.73 2.86 31.02
C VAL A 102 6.66 1.38 31.37
N SER A 103 5.54 0.71 31.08
CA SER A 103 5.36 -0.72 31.37
C SER A 103 6.41 -1.60 30.68
N LYS A 104 6.74 -1.34 29.41
CA LYS A 104 7.81 -2.08 28.72
C LYS A 104 9.18 -1.87 29.37
N SER A 105 9.50 -0.64 29.75
CA SER A 105 10.78 -0.34 30.41
C SER A 105 10.90 -1.14 31.71
N ILE A 106 9.86 -1.14 32.54
CA ILE A 106 9.86 -1.85 33.83
C ILE A 106 9.91 -3.35 33.63
N ASN A 107 9.14 -3.89 32.68
CA ASN A 107 9.15 -5.32 32.40
C ASN A 107 10.51 -5.81 31.88
N HIS A 108 11.19 -5.02 31.03
CA HIS A 108 12.56 -5.33 30.60
C HIS A 108 13.56 -5.32 31.75
N LEU A 109 13.40 -4.42 32.72
CA LEU A 109 14.24 -4.41 33.92
C LEU A 109 13.94 -5.60 34.82
N GLY A 110 12.66 -5.98 34.97
CA GLY A 110 12.28 -7.22 35.64
C GLY A 110 12.90 -8.46 34.98
N ASP A 111 12.92 -8.52 33.64
CA ASP A 111 13.58 -9.59 32.88
C ASP A 111 15.09 -9.63 33.13
N PHE A 112 15.76 -8.46 33.14
CA PHE A 112 17.18 -8.36 33.43
C PHE A 112 17.50 -8.84 34.85
N ILE A 113 16.76 -8.39 35.86
CA ILE A 113 17.00 -8.82 37.24
C ILE A 113 16.71 -10.31 37.41
N ASN A 114 15.69 -10.87 36.75
CA ASN A 114 15.47 -12.32 36.75
C ASN A 114 16.66 -13.07 36.15
N TYR A 115 17.24 -12.57 35.05
CA TYR A 115 18.43 -13.16 34.45
C TYR A 115 19.62 -13.16 35.42
N VAL A 116 19.86 -12.05 36.11
CA VAL A 116 20.90 -11.96 37.15
C VAL A 116 20.67 -12.99 38.26
N ILE A 117 19.41 -13.15 38.70
CA ILE A 117 19.09 -14.15 39.73
C ILE A 117 19.36 -15.57 39.23
N GLU A 118 18.87 -15.90 38.03
CA GLU A 118 18.97 -17.25 37.46
C GLU A 118 20.43 -17.67 37.20
N HIS A 119 21.27 -16.75 36.70
CA HIS A 119 22.63 -17.09 36.25
C HIS A 119 23.71 -16.85 37.32
N HIS A 120 23.47 -15.94 38.27
CA HIS A 120 24.49 -15.51 39.23
C HIS A 120 24.07 -15.65 40.69
N LEU A 121 22.77 -15.82 41.00
CA LEU A 121 22.25 -15.91 42.37
C LEU A 121 21.27 -17.08 42.54
N SER A 122 21.53 -18.20 41.87
CA SER A 122 20.79 -19.45 42.01
C SER A 122 21.76 -20.60 42.31
N GLU A 123 21.31 -21.56 43.10
CA GLU A 123 22.06 -22.78 43.45
C GLU A 123 21.26 -24.01 43.03
N GLU A 124 21.94 -25.09 42.64
CA GLU A 124 21.27 -26.36 42.34
C GLU A 124 20.80 -27.02 43.64
N ASP A 125 19.53 -27.45 43.68
CA ASP A 125 19.00 -28.28 44.76
C ASP A 125 19.52 -29.73 44.65
N ASP A 126 19.23 -30.55 45.67
CA ASP A 126 19.62 -31.97 45.72
C ASP A 126 19.05 -32.82 44.56
N SER A 127 18.14 -32.25 43.75
CA SER A 127 17.52 -32.86 42.57
C SER A 127 18.05 -32.26 41.24
N GLY A 128 19.02 -31.34 41.29
CA GLY A 128 19.61 -30.67 40.12
C GLY A 128 18.76 -29.54 39.55
N ASN A 129 17.74 -29.04 40.26
CA ASN A 129 16.98 -27.86 39.83
C ASN A 129 17.60 -26.57 40.38
N LEU A 130 17.73 -25.55 39.54
CA LEU A 130 18.20 -24.23 39.96
C LEU A 130 17.16 -23.53 40.83
N MET A 131 17.52 -23.26 42.09
CA MET A 131 16.73 -22.56 43.09
C MET A 131 17.28 -21.15 43.32
N PRO A 132 16.45 -20.10 43.17
CA PRO A 132 16.90 -18.72 43.35
C PRO A 132 17.14 -18.38 44.82
N LEU A 133 18.31 -17.82 45.13
CA LEU A 133 18.70 -17.42 46.49
C LEU A 133 18.03 -16.13 46.98
N VAL A 134 17.57 -15.31 46.04
CA VAL A 134 16.93 -14.01 46.33
C VAL A 134 15.65 -13.84 45.53
N ARG A 135 14.73 -13.01 46.04
CA ARG A 135 13.51 -12.64 45.32
C ARG A 135 13.73 -11.38 44.50
N ASN A 136 13.18 -11.35 43.29
CA ASN A 136 13.20 -10.15 42.46
C ASN A 136 12.35 -9.03 43.12
N PRO A 137 12.95 -7.86 43.46
CA PRO A 137 12.20 -6.73 44.02
C PRO A 137 11.29 -6.04 42.98
N LEU A 138 11.51 -6.32 41.68
CA LEU A 138 10.75 -5.75 40.58
C LEU A 138 9.70 -6.75 40.08
N SER A 139 8.46 -6.29 40.00
CA SER A 139 7.31 -7.03 39.51
C SER A 139 6.93 -6.55 38.11
N LYS A 140 6.49 -7.48 37.26
CA LYS A 140 6.03 -7.13 35.92
C LYS A 140 4.67 -6.46 35.99
N ILE A 141 4.54 -5.31 35.32
CA ILE A 141 3.27 -4.64 35.14
C ILE A 141 2.46 -5.41 34.10
N LYS A 142 1.41 -6.10 34.57
CA LYS A 142 0.41 -6.73 33.71
C LYS A 142 -0.45 -5.64 33.08
N ARG A 143 -0.46 -5.57 31.76
CA ARG A 143 -1.34 -4.67 31.02
C ARG A 143 -2.17 -5.46 30.03
N GLN A 144 -3.47 -5.18 30.00
CA GLN A 144 -4.32 -5.58 28.88
C GLN A 144 -3.80 -4.89 27.61
N GLN A 145 -3.52 -5.67 26.56
CA GLN A 145 -3.14 -5.09 25.28
C GLN A 145 -4.31 -4.24 24.77
N SER A 146 -4.15 -2.92 24.82
CA SER A 146 -5.05 -2.03 24.10
C SER A 146 -4.70 -2.17 22.62
N HIS A 147 -5.57 -2.83 21.86
CA HIS A 147 -5.43 -2.94 20.40
C HIS A 147 -5.79 -1.64 19.67
N THR A 148 -6.00 -0.54 20.40
CA THR A 148 -6.20 0.78 19.80
C THR A 148 -4.89 1.27 19.19
N GLU A 149 -4.73 1.03 17.89
CA GLU A 149 -3.69 1.68 17.09
C GLU A 149 -3.86 3.20 17.15
N THR A 150 -2.73 3.92 17.07
CA THR A 150 -2.70 5.38 17.11
C THR A 150 -3.63 5.95 16.04
N VAL A 151 -4.69 6.65 16.46
CA VAL A 151 -5.59 7.36 15.54
C VAL A 151 -4.76 8.38 14.78
N ARG A 152 -4.71 8.28 13.46
CA ARG A 152 -4.08 9.28 12.60
C ARG A 152 -5.12 9.74 11.61
N ASN A 153 -5.25 11.05 11.48
CA ASN A 153 -6.20 11.63 10.54
C ASN A 153 -5.75 11.32 9.12
N PRO A 154 -6.60 10.71 8.28
CA PRO A 154 -6.30 10.52 6.87
C PRO A 154 -6.33 11.87 6.14
N LEU A 155 -5.41 12.07 5.21
CA LEU A 155 -5.45 13.15 4.25
C LEU A 155 -6.38 12.76 3.09
N PRO A 156 -7.32 13.63 2.65
CA PRO A 156 -8.16 13.37 1.49
C PRO A 156 -7.36 13.01 0.24
N TYR A 157 -7.90 12.11 -0.61
CA TYR A 157 -7.20 11.65 -1.82
C TYR A 157 -6.92 12.79 -2.81
N ARG A 158 -7.82 13.79 -2.90
CA ARG A 158 -7.61 15.01 -3.71
C ARG A 158 -6.30 15.72 -3.37
N TYR A 159 -6.03 15.92 -2.07
CA TYR A 159 -4.80 16.57 -1.61
C TYR A 159 -3.56 15.70 -1.88
N ILE A 160 -3.69 14.37 -1.85
CA ILE A 160 -2.63 13.47 -2.31
C ILE A 160 -2.32 13.70 -3.80
N GLN A 161 -3.34 13.92 -4.64
CA GLN A 161 -3.13 14.25 -6.05
C GLN A 161 -2.48 15.63 -6.24
N ASP A 162 -2.88 16.64 -5.46
CA ASP A 162 -2.23 17.97 -5.51
C ASP A 162 -0.76 17.88 -5.11
N LEU A 163 -0.43 17.15 -4.04
CA LEU A 163 0.97 16.91 -3.64
C LEU A 163 1.77 16.20 -4.73
N ARG A 164 1.16 15.28 -5.51
CA ARG A 164 1.81 14.66 -6.66
C ARG A 164 2.10 15.67 -7.76
N GLN A 165 1.17 16.59 -8.04
CA GLN A 165 1.37 17.64 -9.05
C GLN A 165 2.44 18.65 -8.63
N ILE A 166 2.50 19.03 -7.36
CA ILE A 166 3.57 19.90 -6.84
C ILE A 166 4.94 19.22 -6.99
N LEU A 167 5.03 17.94 -6.65
CA LEU A 167 6.30 17.20 -6.65
C LEU A 167 6.76 16.81 -8.08
N CYS A 168 5.83 16.30 -8.88
CA CYS A 168 6.04 15.79 -10.23
C CYS A 168 4.93 16.35 -11.14
N PRO A 169 5.07 17.59 -11.63
CA PRO A 169 4.04 18.22 -12.44
C PRO A 169 3.86 17.46 -13.76
N LEU A 170 2.64 17.04 -14.06
CA LEU A 170 2.31 16.40 -15.33
C LEU A 170 2.09 17.44 -16.44
N PRO A 171 2.21 17.05 -17.73
CA PRO A 171 1.83 17.92 -18.84
C PRO A 171 0.38 18.34 -18.75
N ASP A 172 0.13 19.64 -18.95
CA ASP A 172 -1.24 20.14 -19.07
C ASP A 172 -1.84 19.80 -20.44
N LYS A 173 -3.12 20.10 -20.63
CA LYS A 173 -3.82 19.78 -21.88
C LYS A 173 -3.19 20.47 -23.09
N ALA A 174 -2.72 21.71 -22.94
CA ALA A 174 -2.14 22.47 -24.04
C ALA A 174 -0.79 21.87 -24.45
N GLU A 175 0.05 21.50 -23.47
CA GLU A 175 1.32 20.83 -23.71
C GLU A 175 1.13 19.46 -24.36
N LEU A 176 0.14 18.67 -23.92
CA LEU A 176 -0.17 17.39 -24.56
C LEU A 176 -0.62 17.56 -26.01
N THR A 177 -1.41 18.59 -26.33
CA THR A 177 -1.80 18.88 -27.72
C THR A 177 -0.59 19.22 -28.59
N VAL A 178 0.38 19.98 -28.05
CA VAL A 178 1.62 20.29 -28.76
C VAL A 178 2.47 19.03 -28.96
N ILE A 179 2.55 18.15 -27.96
CA ILE A 179 3.26 16.87 -28.08
C ILE A 179 2.62 16.00 -29.16
N GLU A 180 1.29 15.86 -29.14
CA GLU A 180 0.54 15.07 -30.10
C GLU A 180 0.75 15.54 -31.55
N GLN A 181 0.78 16.86 -31.78
CA GLN A 181 1.05 17.44 -33.11
C GLN A 181 2.47 17.17 -33.63
N ASN A 182 3.44 16.95 -32.74
CA ASN A 182 4.82 16.69 -33.08
C ASN A 182 5.16 15.19 -33.14
N LEU A 183 4.20 14.30 -32.89
CA LEU A 183 4.42 12.85 -32.97
C LEU A 183 4.63 12.41 -34.43
N PRO A 184 5.52 11.43 -34.68
CA PRO A 184 5.63 10.79 -35.98
C PRO A 184 4.30 10.19 -36.45
N GLN A 185 4.08 10.19 -37.77
CA GLN A 185 2.84 9.71 -38.36
C GLN A 185 2.60 8.23 -38.01
N GLY A 186 1.52 7.94 -37.26
CA GLY A 186 1.13 6.59 -36.84
C GLY A 186 1.42 6.24 -35.38
N GLU A 187 2.07 7.13 -34.61
CA GLU A 187 2.26 6.95 -33.17
C GLU A 187 1.10 7.54 -32.36
N SER A 188 0.68 6.84 -31.30
CA SER A 188 -0.33 7.33 -30.37
C SER A 188 0.31 7.95 -29.14
N LEU A 189 -0.34 8.98 -28.58
CA LEU A 189 0.08 9.62 -27.34
C LEU A 189 0.20 8.58 -26.20
N LEU A 190 1.35 8.56 -25.55
CA LEU A 190 1.60 7.74 -24.36
C LEU A 190 0.96 8.38 -23.12
N PRO A 191 0.83 7.64 -22.01
CA PRO A 191 0.43 8.23 -20.74
C PRO A 191 1.31 9.42 -20.37
N SER A 192 0.71 10.46 -19.78
CA SER A 192 1.34 11.78 -19.60
C SER A 192 2.67 11.78 -18.84
N TYR A 193 2.87 10.82 -17.91
CA TYR A 193 4.12 10.65 -17.18
C TYR A 193 5.32 10.25 -18.06
N HIS A 194 5.10 9.68 -19.25
CA HIS A 194 6.18 9.33 -20.20
C HIS A 194 6.93 10.56 -20.72
N TYR A 195 6.27 11.72 -20.74
CA TYR A 195 6.83 12.98 -21.21
C TYR A 195 7.47 13.80 -20.08
N ARG A 196 7.67 13.19 -18.90
CA ARG A 196 8.28 13.82 -17.74
C ARG A 196 9.61 13.18 -17.37
N HIS A 197 10.47 14.02 -16.81
CA HIS A 197 11.88 13.76 -16.53
C HIS A 197 12.25 14.47 -15.24
N PHE A 198 13.35 14.08 -14.61
CA PHE A 198 13.82 14.70 -13.38
C PHE A 198 14.09 16.20 -13.54
N LYS A 199 14.43 16.70 -14.74
CA LYS A 199 14.50 18.15 -15.02
C LYS A 199 13.20 18.90 -14.77
N HIS A 200 12.05 18.24 -14.88
CA HIS A 200 10.73 18.84 -14.66
C HIS A 200 10.32 18.86 -13.17
N TRP A 201 11.09 18.23 -12.27
CA TRP A 201 10.81 18.21 -10.83
C TRP A 201 11.35 19.49 -10.15
N THR A 202 11.00 20.65 -10.71
CA THR A 202 11.59 21.96 -10.38
C THR A 202 11.43 22.31 -8.91
N TRP A 203 10.23 22.13 -8.36
CA TRP A 203 9.96 22.36 -6.93
C TRP A 203 10.92 21.55 -6.03
N ALA A 204 11.11 20.27 -6.34
CA ALA A 204 12.00 19.40 -5.56
C ALA A 204 13.48 19.82 -5.65
N GLN A 205 13.92 20.27 -6.84
CA GLN A 205 15.28 20.77 -7.06
C GLN A 205 15.55 22.06 -6.27
N GLU A 206 14.58 22.97 -6.20
CA GLU A 206 14.66 24.22 -5.45
C GLU A 206 14.79 23.96 -3.94
N GLN A 207 13.96 23.06 -3.40
CA GLN A 207 14.02 22.71 -1.97
C GLN A 207 15.33 22.03 -1.56
N ALA A 208 15.95 21.25 -2.47
CA ALA A 208 17.22 20.58 -2.23
C ALA A 208 18.40 21.55 -1.98
N GLY A 209 18.30 22.82 -2.40
CA GLY A 209 19.37 23.82 -2.34
C GLY A 209 19.42 24.67 -1.07
N GLN A 210 18.40 24.63 -0.21
CA GLN A 210 18.26 25.55 0.94
C GLN A 210 19.12 25.19 2.16
N ARG A 211 19.86 24.07 2.13
CA ARG A 211 20.74 23.65 3.24
C ARG A 211 22.15 24.20 3.08
N LYS A 212 22.77 24.65 4.19
CA LYS A 212 24.17 25.11 4.25
C LYS A 212 25.19 24.07 3.74
N SER A 213 24.83 22.79 3.66
CA SER A 213 25.72 21.68 3.24
C SER A 213 25.43 21.10 1.85
N GLY A 214 24.79 21.85 0.94
CA GLY A 214 24.54 21.39 -0.45
C GLY A 214 23.34 20.46 -0.64
N GLY A 215 22.78 19.89 0.44
CA GLY A 215 21.51 19.16 0.43
C GLY A 215 21.55 17.91 -0.44
N ASP A 216 20.67 17.81 -1.44
CA ASP A 216 20.63 16.69 -2.39
C ASP A 216 21.51 16.93 -3.63
N TRP A 217 22.28 18.04 -3.64
CA TRP A 217 23.26 18.32 -4.68
C TRP A 217 24.64 17.83 -4.25
N PHE A 218 25.29 17.04 -5.09
CA PHE A 218 26.60 16.45 -4.80
C PHE A 218 27.63 16.83 -5.87
N GLU A 219 28.87 17.03 -5.42
CA GLU A 219 30.00 17.43 -6.27
C GLU A 219 30.42 16.27 -7.18
N VAL A 220 30.63 16.60 -8.46
CA VAL A 220 31.06 15.66 -9.51
C VAL A 220 32.11 16.31 -10.40
N GLU A 221 32.91 15.48 -11.06
CA GLU A 221 33.78 15.97 -12.14
C GLU A 221 32.93 16.41 -13.35
N PRO A 222 33.35 17.43 -14.12
CA PRO A 222 32.61 17.93 -15.28
C PRO A 222 32.27 16.84 -16.30
N ASP A 223 33.14 15.86 -16.46
CA ASP A 223 33.01 14.77 -17.43
C ASP A 223 31.83 13.83 -17.12
N LEU A 224 31.39 13.78 -15.85
CA LEU A 224 30.23 12.97 -15.45
C LEU A 224 28.90 13.64 -15.83
N ILE A 225 28.91 14.94 -16.16
CA ILE A 225 27.70 15.68 -16.53
C ILE A 225 27.34 15.35 -17.98
N ASP A 226 26.29 14.56 -18.16
CA ASP A 226 25.69 14.31 -19.46
C ASP A 226 24.62 15.37 -19.78
N LYS A 227 24.98 16.31 -20.67
CA LYS A 227 24.07 17.40 -21.09
C LYS A 227 22.95 16.93 -22.01
N SER A 228 23.05 15.74 -22.59
CA SER A 228 22.02 15.16 -23.46
C SER A 228 20.95 14.41 -22.66
N ASP A 229 21.28 13.99 -21.44
CA ASP A 229 20.38 13.26 -20.56
C ASP A 229 19.42 14.22 -19.83
N PRO A 230 18.10 14.19 -20.12
CA PRO A 230 17.12 15.04 -19.46
C PRO A 230 16.92 14.72 -17.97
N ASP A 231 17.43 13.58 -17.51
CA ASP A 231 17.40 13.16 -16.11
C ASP A 231 18.69 13.53 -15.36
N CYS A 232 19.71 14.06 -16.05
CA CYS A 232 20.93 14.64 -15.48
C CYS A 232 20.74 16.13 -15.15
N VAL A 233 20.13 16.42 -14.01
CA VAL A 233 19.98 17.80 -13.53
C VAL A 233 21.27 18.25 -12.85
N TRP A 234 21.92 19.29 -13.38
CA TRP A 234 23.21 19.78 -12.90
C TRP A 234 23.23 21.30 -12.70
N ARG A 235 24.18 21.78 -11.89
CA ARG A 235 24.45 23.21 -11.69
C ARG A 235 25.93 23.46 -11.46
N THR A 236 26.37 24.70 -11.69
CA THR A 236 27.73 25.16 -11.36
C THR A 236 27.66 26.25 -10.31
N LYS A 237 28.52 26.18 -9.29
CA LYS A 237 28.57 27.16 -8.20
C LYS A 237 30.01 27.57 -7.91
N GLU A 238 30.25 28.87 -7.88
CA GLU A 238 31.51 29.41 -7.37
C GLU A 238 31.47 29.46 -5.84
N VAL A 239 32.46 28.85 -5.19
CA VAL A 239 32.62 28.90 -3.75
C VAL A 239 34.05 29.27 -3.38
N THR A 240 34.22 29.97 -2.27
CA THR A 240 35.55 30.21 -1.71
C THR A 240 35.86 29.10 -0.71
N ARG A 241 36.84 28.24 -1.03
CA ARG A 241 37.44 27.26 -0.09
C ARG A 241 38.91 27.66 0.09
N ASP A 242 39.36 27.73 1.33
CA ASP A 242 40.76 28.08 1.68
C ASP A 242 41.28 29.36 0.98
N ASN A 243 40.48 30.43 1.02
CA ASN A 243 40.76 31.72 0.35
C ASN A 243 40.98 31.65 -1.18
N LYS A 244 40.63 30.53 -1.83
CA LYS A 244 40.66 30.37 -3.28
C LYS A 244 39.23 30.22 -3.82
N ARG A 245 38.95 30.89 -4.94
CA ARG A 245 37.70 30.71 -5.68
C ARG A 245 37.79 29.39 -6.44
N ILE A 246 36.87 28.47 -6.16
CA ILE A 246 36.77 27.17 -6.81
C ILE A 246 35.39 27.06 -7.44
N THR A 247 35.36 26.64 -8.70
CA THR A 247 34.14 26.33 -9.44
C THR A 247 33.75 24.88 -9.15
N LEU A 248 32.60 24.66 -8.51
CA LEU A 248 32.07 23.34 -8.23
C LEU A 248 30.97 22.99 -9.21
N HIS A 249 31.08 21.79 -9.80
CA HIS A 249 30.03 21.19 -10.61
C HIS A 249 29.25 20.20 -9.75
N GLN A 250 27.91 20.27 -9.80
CA GLN A 250 27.05 19.44 -8.97
C GLN A 250 25.93 18.82 -9.78
N ILE A 251 25.58 17.58 -9.45
CA ILE A 251 24.37 16.89 -9.93
C ILE A 251 23.36 16.81 -8.78
N TRP A 252 22.07 16.93 -9.10
CA TRP A 252 20.97 16.75 -8.15
C TRP A 252 20.57 15.28 -8.04
N SER A 253 20.46 14.78 -6.81
CA SER A 253 19.96 13.44 -6.51
C SER A 253 18.42 13.43 -6.35
N PRO A 254 17.68 12.71 -7.20
CA PRO A 254 16.21 12.62 -7.12
C PRO A 254 15.72 11.71 -5.99
N VAL A 255 16.63 11.00 -5.30
CA VAL A 255 16.33 9.91 -4.37
C VAL A 255 15.35 10.33 -3.27
N LYS A 256 15.58 11.48 -2.62
CA LYS A 256 14.72 11.96 -1.53
C LYS A 256 13.31 12.28 -2.03
N ALA A 257 13.20 12.96 -3.17
CA ALA A 257 11.93 13.28 -3.80
C ALA A 257 11.19 12.00 -4.21
N MET A 258 11.90 11.02 -4.77
CA MET A 258 11.36 9.71 -5.12
C MET A 258 10.84 8.91 -3.91
N VAL A 259 11.43 9.08 -2.71
CA VAL A 259 10.86 8.47 -1.49
C VAL A 259 9.45 9.01 -1.22
N ILE A 260 9.26 10.32 -1.35
CA ILE A 260 7.93 10.94 -1.16
C ILE A 260 6.98 10.53 -2.28
N PHE A 261 7.44 10.53 -3.53
CA PHE A 261 6.66 10.08 -4.68
C PHE A 261 6.09 8.67 -4.45
N MET A 262 6.93 7.73 -4.01
CA MET A 262 6.49 6.37 -3.66
C MET A 262 5.46 6.35 -2.53
N LYS A 263 5.64 7.20 -1.52
CA LYS A 263 4.72 7.31 -0.37
C LYS A 263 3.37 7.92 -0.74
N LEU A 264 3.31 8.75 -1.78
CA LEU A 264 2.07 9.33 -2.31
C LEU A 264 1.31 8.34 -3.22
N HIS A 265 2.00 7.39 -3.85
CA HIS A 265 1.40 6.41 -4.75
C HIS A 265 1.00 5.10 -4.07
N LEU A 266 1.82 4.62 -3.13
CA LEU A 266 1.63 3.32 -2.49
C LEU A 266 1.53 3.46 -0.98
N PRO A 267 0.68 2.66 -0.31
CA PRO A 267 0.51 2.70 1.14
C PRO A 267 1.69 2.05 1.88
N LEU A 268 2.94 2.29 1.49
CA LEU A 268 4.13 1.72 2.11
C LEU A 268 4.56 2.50 3.35
N ARG A 269 5.28 1.85 4.27
CA ARG A 269 5.97 2.54 5.37
C ARG A 269 7.25 3.18 4.85
N THR A 270 7.64 4.33 5.39
CA THR A 270 8.88 5.03 4.99
C THR A 270 10.13 4.15 5.12
N TYR A 271 10.19 3.30 6.16
CA TYR A 271 11.27 2.32 6.28
C TYR A 271 11.30 1.32 5.11
N GLN A 272 10.14 0.83 4.66
CA GLN A 272 10.07 -0.12 3.56
C GLN A 272 10.58 0.51 2.27
N VAL A 273 10.11 1.72 1.93
CA VAL A 273 10.53 2.45 0.71
C VAL A 273 12.05 2.63 0.67
N ARG A 274 12.66 3.07 1.78
CA ARG A 274 14.12 3.31 1.85
C ARG A 274 14.95 2.05 1.66
N MET A 275 14.42 0.89 2.05
CA MET A 275 15.14 -0.38 2.00
C MET A 275 14.91 -1.15 0.70
N LEU A 276 14.10 -0.62 -0.23
CA LEU A 276 13.79 -1.31 -1.48
C LEU A 276 15.07 -1.59 -2.29
N ASP A 277 15.13 -2.80 -2.82
CA ASP A 277 16.19 -3.24 -3.72
C ASP A 277 15.87 -2.81 -5.16
N SER A 278 16.90 -2.47 -5.90
CA SER A 278 16.86 -2.01 -7.30
C SER A 278 16.66 -3.14 -8.30
N GLY A 279 16.98 -4.38 -7.93
CA GLY A 279 17.02 -5.53 -8.83
C GLY A 279 18.27 -5.58 -9.71
N GLU A 280 19.31 -4.79 -9.40
CA GLU A 280 20.58 -4.80 -10.14
C GLU A 280 21.26 -6.19 -10.13
N ALA A 281 21.04 -6.98 -9.07
CA ALA A 281 21.55 -8.35 -8.93
C ALA A 281 20.54 -9.44 -9.37
N ASP A 282 19.34 -9.09 -9.84
CA ASP A 282 18.29 -10.05 -10.18
C ASP A 282 18.59 -10.77 -11.50
N THR A 283 18.12 -12.01 -11.67
CA THR A 283 18.29 -12.77 -12.92
C THR A 283 17.52 -12.14 -14.09
N TRP A 284 16.29 -11.69 -13.80
CA TRP A 284 15.40 -11.09 -14.78
C TRP A 284 15.36 -9.58 -14.54
N ARG A 285 15.56 -8.82 -15.61
CA ARG A 285 15.56 -7.36 -15.58
C ARG A 285 14.38 -6.82 -16.36
N TYR A 286 13.62 -5.93 -15.72
CA TYR A 286 12.55 -5.19 -16.37
C TYR A 286 13.11 -3.94 -17.06
N GLU A 287 12.89 -3.81 -18.36
CA GLU A 287 13.25 -2.64 -19.16
C GLU A 287 12.13 -2.27 -20.13
N SER A 288 11.63 -1.04 -20.03
CA SER A 288 10.68 -0.45 -21.00
C SER A 288 9.48 -1.36 -21.31
N GLY A 289 8.85 -1.93 -20.28
CA GLY A 289 7.68 -2.81 -20.44
C GLY A 289 8.00 -4.29 -20.70
N ARG A 290 9.27 -4.67 -20.82
CA ARG A 290 9.69 -6.03 -21.20
C ARG A 290 10.65 -6.64 -20.17
N TRP A 291 10.61 -7.95 -20.07
CA TRP A 291 11.55 -8.72 -19.26
C TRP A 291 12.66 -9.31 -20.13
N LYS A 292 13.91 -9.08 -19.75
CA LYS A 292 15.09 -9.69 -20.37
C LYS A 292 16.00 -10.30 -19.30
N LEU A 293 16.94 -11.14 -19.73
CA LEU A 293 18.01 -11.60 -18.85
C LEU A 293 18.90 -10.44 -18.44
N ASN A 294 19.34 -10.43 -17.19
CA ASN A 294 20.25 -9.42 -16.69
C ASN A 294 21.68 -9.76 -17.11
N ASP A 295 22.16 -9.07 -18.14
CA ASP A 295 23.52 -9.13 -18.69
C ASP A 295 24.33 -7.86 -18.39
N LYS A 296 23.74 -6.93 -17.62
CA LYS A 296 24.32 -5.60 -17.39
C LYS A 296 25.39 -5.60 -16.29
N HIS A 297 25.26 -6.48 -15.30
CA HIS A 297 26.11 -6.50 -14.11
C HIS A 297 26.72 -7.89 -13.91
N ASP A 298 28.03 -7.94 -13.68
CA ASP A 298 28.75 -9.19 -13.42
C ASP A 298 28.33 -9.88 -12.11
N PHE A 299 27.73 -9.11 -11.19
CA PHE A 299 27.19 -9.60 -9.92
C PHE A 299 25.71 -10.03 -10.00
N ALA A 300 25.12 -10.12 -11.20
CA ALA A 300 23.79 -10.70 -11.38
C ALA A 300 23.79 -12.18 -10.96
N LEU A 301 22.79 -12.57 -10.17
CA LEU A 301 22.71 -13.92 -9.59
C LEU A 301 21.60 -14.75 -10.24
N GLY A 302 21.67 -16.06 -10.04
CA GLY A 302 20.66 -17.03 -10.48
C GLY A 302 20.77 -17.45 -11.94
N SER A 303 19.76 -18.15 -12.43
CA SER A 303 19.67 -18.65 -13.82
C SER A 303 18.21 -18.69 -14.27
N GLU A 304 17.95 -18.85 -15.57
CA GLU A 304 16.56 -18.96 -16.07
C GLU A 304 15.75 -20.06 -15.36
N LYS A 305 16.38 -21.20 -15.07
CA LYS A 305 15.74 -22.34 -14.38
C LYS A 305 15.57 -22.12 -12.88
N ARG A 306 16.45 -21.32 -12.27
CA ARG A 306 16.44 -20.98 -10.83
C ARG A 306 16.66 -19.47 -10.69
N PRO A 307 15.61 -18.67 -10.95
CA PRO A 307 15.75 -17.23 -10.97
C PRO A 307 15.96 -16.71 -9.55
N PHE A 308 16.95 -15.84 -9.41
CA PHE A 308 17.15 -15.01 -8.23
C PHE A 308 16.40 -13.69 -8.44
N GLY A 309 15.83 -13.15 -7.36
CA GLY A 309 15.64 -11.71 -7.35
C GLY A 309 15.02 -11.16 -6.08
N LYS A 310 15.42 -9.92 -5.80
CA LYS A 310 15.06 -9.12 -4.63
C LYS A 310 14.54 -7.74 -5.04
N GLY A 311 14.66 -7.38 -6.32
CA GLY A 311 14.29 -6.07 -6.84
C GLY A 311 12.82 -5.72 -6.65
N ILE A 312 12.55 -4.42 -6.50
CA ILE A 312 11.19 -3.89 -6.38
C ILE A 312 10.32 -4.24 -7.58
N ILE A 313 10.86 -4.24 -8.80
CA ILE A 313 10.12 -4.69 -9.97
C ILE A 313 10.28 -6.20 -10.08
N ARG A 314 9.17 -6.94 -9.99
CA ARG A 314 9.19 -8.41 -9.89
C ARG A 314 8.34 -9.05 -10.97
N ARG A 315 8.92 -10.03 -11.65
CA ARG A 315 8.20 -10.92 -12.59
C ARG A 315 7.42 -11.95 -11.78
N ILE A 316 6.12 -12.03 -12.02
CA ILE A 316 5.20 -12.95 -11.33
C ILE A 316 4.72 -13.97 -12.35
N HIS A 317 4.85 -15.25 -12.03
CA HIS A 317 4.30 -16.32 -12.83
C HIS A 317 2.93 -16.71 -12.29
N ASP A 318 1.90 -16.56 -13.11
CA ASP A 318 0.57 -17.07 -12.80
C ASP A 318 0.45 -18.52 -13.27
N THR A 319 0.41 -19.44 -12.31
CA THR A 319 0.29 -20.87 -12.59
C THR A 319 -1.04 -21.26 -13.21
N MET A 320 -2.09 -20.45 -13.06
CA MET A 320 -3.41 -20.75 -13.59
C MET A 320 -3.56 -20.38 -15.05
N THR A 321 -2.99 -19.24 -15.46
CA THR A 321 -3.02 -18.77 -16.85
C THR A 321 -1.78 -19.17 -17.64
N GLY A 322 -0.70 -19.58 -16.96
CA GLY A 322 0.62 -19.80 -17.57
C GLY A 322 1.28 -18.51 -18.04
N GLN A 323 0.74 -17.34 -17.67
CA GLN A 323 1.21 -16.03 -18.11
C GLN A 323 2.13 -15.40 -17.06
N TYR A 324 2.97 -14.48 -17.54
CA TYR A 324 3.78 -13.66 -16.67
C TYR A 324 3.19 -12.26 -16.56
N SER A 325 3.11 -11.75 -15.34
CA SER A 325 2.75 -10.37 -15.04
C SER A 325 3.87 -9.66 -14.29
N THR A 326 3.80 -8.34 -14.24
CA THR A 326 4.73 -7.51 -13.48
C THR A 326 4.05 -7.02 -12.20
N GLY A 327 4.74 -7.08 -11.08
CA GLY A 327 4.28 -6.49 -9.84
C GLY A 327 5.42 -5.88 -9.02
N LEU A 328 5.09 -5.48 -7.80
CA LEU A 328 6.00 -4.77 -6.91
C LEU A 328 6.37 -5.66 -5.72
N TYR A 329 7.64 -6.01 -5.56
CA TYR A 329 8.12 -6.76 -4.42
C TYR A 329 8.69 -5.84 -3.33
N ILE A 330 8.11 -5.93 -2.14
CA ILE A 330 8.56 -5.18 -0.98
C ILE A 330 9.39 -6.13 -0.12
N ASN A 331 10.72 -6.00 -0.16
CA ASN A 331 11.69 -6.86 0.52
C ASN A 331 11.65 -6.81 2.07
N THR A 332 10.74 -6.03 2.67
CA THR A 332 10.58 -5.94 4.13
C THR A 332 9.12 -5.95 4.57
N ASN A 333 8.81 -6.74 5.61
CA ASN A 333 7.52 -6.85 6.27
C ASN A 333 7.69 -6.93 7.80
N LYS A 334 7.24 -5.87 8.48
CA LYS A 334 7.40 -5.70 9.94
C LYS A 334 6.96 -6.90 10.78
N THR A 335 5.87 -7.55 10.41
CA THR A 335 5.26 -8.62 11.22
C THR A 335 5.45 -10.00 10.61
N ALA A 336 5.54 -10.11 9.29
CA ALA A 336 5.68 -11.39 8.61
C ALA A 336 7.13 -11.87 8.48
N ASP A 337 8.13 -10.99 8.63
CA ASP A 337 9.55 -11.34 8.48
C ASP A 337 10.20 -11.83 9.78
N GLN A 338 9.44 -11.95 10.87
CA GLN A 338 9.98 -12.47 12.12
C GLN A 338 10.45 -13.91 11.90
N ASN A 339 11.72 -14.17 12.20
CA ASN A 339 12.38 -15.49 12.07
C ASN A 339 12.42 -16.06 10.64
N LYS A 340 12.42 -15.19 9.62
CA LYS A 340 12.57 -15.61 8.22
C LYS A 340 13.96 -15.34 7.68
N ASP A 341 14.43 -16.24 6.83
CA ASP A 341 15.66 -16.10 6.06
C ASP A 341 15.51 -15.08 4.93
N GLU A 342 16.63 -14.60 4.39
CA GLU A 342 16.71 -13.46 3.48
C GLU A 342 15.73 -13.52 2.30
N LEU A 343 15.63 -14.67 1.62
CA LEU A 343 14.80 -14.87 0.43
C LEU A 343 13.31 -15.08 0.73
N GLU A 344 12.95 -15.37 1.99
CA GLU A 344 11.57 -15.62 2.42
C GLU A 344 10.86 -14.37 2.96
N ARG A 345 11.61 -13.27 3.06
CA ARG A 345 11.16 -11.98 3.56
C ARG A 345 10.30 -11.24 2.55
N GLY A 346 9.56 -10.26 3.07
CA GLY A 346 8.81 -9.34 2.25
C GLY A 346 7.48 -9.90 1.77
N TYR A 347 6.93 -9.23 0.75
CA TYR A 347 5.67 -9.61 0.11
C TYR A 347 5.58 -8.99 -1.28
N ILE A 348 4.74 -9.59 -2.14
CA ILE A 348 4.48 -9.11 -3.49
C ILE A 348 3.14 -8.37 -3.51
N ILE A 349 3.13 -7.19 -4.13
CA ILE A 349 1.93 -6.48 -4.55
C ILE A 349 1.71 -6.83 -6.03
N PRO A 350 0.73 -7.69 -6.37
CA PRO A 350 0.47 -8.12 -7.75
C PRO A 350 -0.31 -7.04 -8.51
N TRP A 351 0.25 -5.83 -8.57
CA TRP A 351 -0.33 -4.68 -9.25
C TRP A 351 0.72 -4.01 -10.13
N GLN A 352 0.49 -4.08 -11.44
CA GLN A 352 1.29 -3.41 -12.46
C GLN A 352 0.91 -1.92 -12.52
N ASN A 353 1.42 -1.13 -11.58
CA ASN A 353 1.25 0.32 -11.61
C ASN A 353 2.30 0.94 -12.54
N GLU A 354 1.92 1.18 -13.80
CA GLU A 354 2.82 1.62 -14.87
C GLU A 354 3.56 2.93 -14.57
N GLU A 355 2.90 3.92 -13.96
CA GLU A 355 3.53 5.18 -13.58
C GLU A 355 4.63 4.96 -12.53
N VAL A 356 4.34 4.14 -11.52
CA VAL A 356 5.32 3.79 -10.49
C VAL A 356 6.48 2.99 -11.08
N LEU A 357 6.19 2.03 -11.96
CA LEU A 357 7.22 1.23 -12.64
C LEU A 357 8.14 2.12 -13.49
N TYR A 358 7.58 3.06 -14.24
CA TYR A 358 8.32 4.04 -15.04
C TYR A 358 9.31 4.84 -14.18
N TRP A 359 8.85 5.42 -13.08
CA TRP A 359 9.72 6.24 -12.22
C TRP A 359 10.73 5.42 -11.42
N LEU A 360 10.39 4.18 -11.02
CA LEU A 360 11.33 3.27 -10.35
C LEU A 360 12.44 2.81 -11.30
N GLU A 361 12.09 2.45 -12.54
CA GLU A 361 13.06 2.10 -13.59
C GLU A 361 13.97 3.31 -13.89
N LYS A 362 13.40 4.50 -14.04
CA LYS A 362 14.16 5.73 -14.27
C LYS A 362 15.12 6.04 -13.13
N LEU A 363 14.69 5.89 -11.87
CA LEU A 363 15.57 6.03 -10.70
C LEU A 363 16.70 4.99 -10.69
N ARG A 364 16.40 3.72 -11.01
CA ARG A 364 17.41 2.66 -11.11
C ARG A 364 18.46 3.01 -12.17
N ASN A 365 18.02 3.39 -13.36
CA ASN A 365 18.92 3.75 -14.47
C ASN A 365 19.77 4.99 -14.12
N TRP A 366 19.18 5.99 -13.45
CA TRP A 366 19.90 7.15 -12.94
C TRP A 366 20.97 6.75 -11.91
N GLN A 367 20.63 5.88 -10.96
CA GLN A 367 21.58 5.39 -9.96
C GLN A 367 22.72 4.58 -10.61
N GLU A 368 22.42 3.70 -11.57
CA GLU A 368 23.44 2.93 -12.29
C GLU A 368 24.42 3.84 -13.06
N LYS A 369 23.95 4.99 -13.57
CA LYS A 369 24.78 5.92 -14.36
C LYS A 369 25.60 6.87 -13.50
N TYR A 370 24.98 7.47 -12.48
CA TYR A 370 25.60 8.55 -11.69
C TYR A 370 26.08 8.13 -10.29
N ASN A 371 25.68 6.94 -9.81
CA ASN A 371 26.07 6.37 -8.52
C ASN A 371 26.19 4.83 -8.60
N PRO A 372 27.04 4.30 -9.50
CA PRO A 372 27.15 2.87 -9.78
C PRO A 372 27.64 2.09 -8.56
N ILE A 373 27.23 0.83 -8.47
CA ILE A 373 27.72 -0.13 -7.48
C ILE A 373 28.48 -1.25 -8.19
N VAL A 374 29.54 -1.75 -7.55
CA VAL A 374 30.31 -2.91 -8.05
C VAL A 374 29.81 -4.21 -7.46
N LYS A 375 29.11 -4.13 -6.33
CA LYS A 375 28.44 -5.25 -5.66
C LYS A 375 27.29 -4.73 -4.78
N PRO A 376 26.30 -5.57 -4.45
CA PRO A 376 25.30 -5.25 -3.43
C PRO A 376 25.94 -4.86 -2.09
N THR A 377 25.25 -4.02 -1.32
CA THR A 377 25.74 -3.57 -0.02
C THR A 377 25.43 -4.60 1.05
N ASP A 378 26.45 -5.04 1.78
CA ASP A 378 26.29 -5.90 2.96
C ASP A 378 25.60 -5.13 4.10
N CYS A 379 24.47 -5.66 4.57
CA CYS A 379 23.68 -5.05 5.63
C CYS A 379 24.41 -4.99 6.98
N THR A 380 25.47 -5.78 7.22
CA THR A 380 26.30 -5.69 8.43
C THR A 380 27.01 -4.33 8.55
N THR A 381 27.22 -3.64 7.43
CA THR A 381 27.86 -2.31 7.38
C THR A 381 26.88 -1.16 7.72
N LEU A 382 25.60 -1.47 7.94
CA LEU A 382 24.56 -0.48 8.20
C LEU A 382 24.58 0.01 9.65
N LEU A 383 24.71 1.32 9.82
CA LEU A 383 24.67 2.00 11.11
C LEU A 383 23.25 2.43 11.47
N THR A 384 23.03 2.76 12.75
CA THR A 384 21.75 3.26 13.28
C THR A 384 21.13 4.40 12.45
N LYS A 385 21.94 5.28 11.85
CA LYS A 385 21.45 6.35 10.95
C LYS A 385 20.74 5.84 9.68
N HIS A 386 21.13 4.65 9.19
CA HIS A 386 20.54 4.00 8.01
C HIS A 386 19.28 3.21 8.38
N ILE A 387 19.29 2.49 9.50
CA ILE A 387 18.18 1.61 9.88
C ILE A 387 17.18 2.24 10.87
N GLY A 388 17.52 3.40 11.43
CA GLY A 388 16.69 4.19 12.35
C GLY A 388 16.64 3.70 13.79
N LYS A 389 17.04 2.45 14.06
CA LYS A 389 17.15 1.85 15.39
C LYS A 389 18.36 0.95 15.44
N HIS A 390 18.95 0.77 16.62
CA HIS A 390 20.00 -0.21 16.82
C HIS A 390 19.47 -1.63 16.55
N LYS A 391 20.17 -2.39 15.71
CA LYS A 391 19.92 -3.82 15.43
C LYS A 391 21.12 -4.64 15.91
N SER A 392 20.90 -5.87 16.35
CA SER A 392 22.00 -6.77 16.69
C SER A 392 22.75 -7.20 15.42
N GLN A 393 23.99 -7.67 15.58
CA GLN A 393 24.80 -8.18 14.48
C GLN A 393 24.08 -9.32 13.72
N THR A 394 23.52 -10.29 14.45
CA THR A 394 22.72 -11.39 13.89
C THR A 394 21.52 -10.90 13.07
N GLN A 395 20.88 -9.80 13.49
CA GLN A 395 19.78 -9.22 12.73
C GLN A 395 20.25 -8.59 11.42
N LEU A 396 21.44 -7.99 11.39
CA LEU A 396 22.02 -7.42 10.18
C LEU A 396 22.47 -8.51 9.21
N GLU A 397 23.12 -9.57 9.72
CA GLU A 397 23.51 -10.75 8.93
C GLU A 397 22.29 -11.39 8.26
N SER A 398 21.19 -11.54 9.01
CA SER A 398 19.95 -12.10 8.45
C SER A 398 19.28 -11.22 7.38
N MET A 399 19.65 -9.94 7.28
CA MET A 399 19.19 -9.05 6.19
C MET A 399 19.97 -9.27 4.90
N GLY A 400 21.15 -9.88 4.98
CA GLY A 400 22.05 -10.21 3.87
C GLY A 400 22.47 -8.99 3.06
N GLU A 401 22.48 -9.12 1.74
CA GLU A 401 22.99 -8.11 0.81
C GLU A 401 21.86 -7.48 -0.01
N ILE A 402 21.90 -6.16 -0.16
CA ILE A 402 20.86 -5.38 -0.83
C ILE A 402 21.50 -4.37 -1.79
N ALA A 403 21.04 -4.35 -3.04
CA ALA A 403 21.33 -3.31 -4.00
C ALA A 403 20.33 -2.17 -3.84
N PHE A 404 20.53 -1.30 -2.85
CA PHE A 404 19.56 -0.26 -2.48
C PHE A 404 19.20 0.66 -3.65
N LEU A 405 17.91 0.71 -4.02
CA LEU A 405 17.40 1.64 -5.03
C LEU A 405 17.44 3.09 -4.51
N PHE A 406 17.10 3.27 -3.24
CA PHE A 406 17.08 4.57 -2.56
C PHE A 406 18.41 4.87 -1.84
N ARG A 407 19.54 4.54 -2.48
CA ARG A 407 20.88 4.85 -1.98
C ARG A 407 21.26 6.33 -2.15
N ASP A 408 22.00 6.89 -1.20
CA ASP A 408 22.18 8.34 -1.09
C ASP A 408 23.42 8.86 -1.83
N ALA A 409 23.29 9.15 -3.13
CA ALA A 409 24.41 9.66 -3.95
C ALA A 409 25.09 10.92 -3.38
N SER A 410 24.39 11.73 -2.58
CA SER A 410 24.96 12.94 -1.96
C SER A 410 25.66 12.70 -0.62
N ALA A 411 25.62 11.47 -0.10
CA ALA A 411 26.39 11.08 1.07
C ALA A 411 27.90 11.02 0.79
N LYS A 412 28.70 10.90 1.86
CA LYS A 412 30.17 10.85 1.77
C LYS A 412 30.67 9.41 1.90
N GLY A 413 31.72 9.07 1.14
CA GLY A 413 32.35 7.75 1.20
C GLY A 413 31.37 6.61 0.91
N GLU A 414 31.51 5.51 1.67
CA GLU A 414 30.68 4.30 1.54
C GLU A 414 29.20 4.50 1.84
N ASP A 415 28.80 5.61 2.47
CA ASP A 415 27.38 5.88 2.70
C ASP A 415 26.62 6.16 1.39
N LYS A 416 27.33 6.44 0.29
CA LYS A 416 26.73 6.65 -1.05
C LYS A 416 25.95 5.44 -1.56
N TYR A 417 26.34 4.26 -1.12
CA TYR A 417 25.76 2.98 -1.53
C TYR A 417 24.70 2.49 -0.53
N LYS A 418 24.57 3.17 0.61
CA LYS A 418 23.65 2.85 1.70
C LYS A 418 22.32 3.62 1.55
N PRO A 419 21.22 3.13 2.14
CA PRO A 419 19.92 3.77 1.96
C PRO A 419 19.91 5.17 2.60
N ILE A 420 19.25 6.12 1.93
CA ILE A 420 19.06 7.49 2.40
C ILE A 420 18.63 7.50 3.87
N CYS A 421 19.29 8.33 4.71
CA CYS A 421 19.07 8.33 6.16
C CYS A 421 17.60 8.57 6.57
N GLY A 422 17.27 8.17 7.80
CA GLY A 422 15.89 8.00 8.31
C GLY A 422 15.00 9.24 8.32
N ALA A 423 13.87 9.15 9.03
CA ALA A 423 12.80 10.15 9.03
C ALA A 423 13.26 11.59 9.28
N ALA A 424 14.33 11.81 10.05
CA ALA A 424 14.90 13.14 10.28
C ALA A 424 15.42 13.83 9.00
N ASN A 425 15.92 13.08 8.02
CA ASN A 425 16.39 13.68 6.75
C ASN A 425 15.21 14.04 5.82
N ILE A 426 14.15 13.23 5.86
CA ILE A 426 12.99 13.32 4.97
C ILE A 426 11.91 14.27 5.52
N ALA A 427 11.77 14.39 6.85
CA ALA A 427 10.73 15.17 7.50
C ALA A 427 10.72 16.65 7.12
N PRO A 428 11.85 17.37 7.02
CA PRO A 428 11.84 18.76 6.56
C PRO A 428 11.29 18.91 5.13
N PHE A 429 11.67 17.99 4.22
CA PHE A 429 11.20 18.02 2.84
C PHE A 429 9.70 17.71 2.75
N TRP A 430 9.20 16.79 3.59
CA TRP A 430 7.76 16.54 3.72
C TRP A 430 6.99 17.73 4.29
N TYR A 431 7.55 18.40 5.30
CA TYR A 431 6.99 19.63 5.86
C TYR A 431 6.85 20.71 4.78
N GLN A 432 7.91 20.95 4.00
CA GLN A 432 7.91 21.94 2.92
C GLN A 432 6.85 21.61 1.85
N LEU A 433 6.69 20.33 1.49
CA LEU A 433 5.68 19.92 0.50
C LEU A 433 4.25 20.17 1.01
N LEU A 434 3.97 19.88 2.28
CA LEU A 434 2.67 20.16 2.88
C LEU A 434 2.42 21.66 3.05
N LEU A 435 3.46 22.44 3.38
CA LEU A 435 3.35 23.89 3.50
C LEU A 435 3.06 24.52 2.13
N GLU A 436 3.68 24.04 1.07
CA GLU A 436 3.38 24.46 -0.31
C GLU A 436 1.91 24.22 -0.66
N LEU A 437 1.39 23.01 -0.36
CA LEU A 437 -0.02 22.71 -0.56
C LEU A 437 -0.92 23.62 0.29
N GLU A 438 -0.59 23.84 1.57
CA GLU A 438 -1.33 24.74 2.46
C GLU A 438 -1.43 26.16 1.88
N ASN A 439 -0.34 26.68 1.31
CA ASN A 439 -0.31 27.98 0.66
C ASN A 439 -1.18 28.01 -0.62
N GLN A 440 -1.04 27.02 -1.50
CA GLN A 440 -1.83 26.92 -2.74
C GLN A 440 -3.34 26.82 -2.46
N LEU A 441 -3.74 26.07 -1.43
CA LEU A 441 -5.14 25.96 -1.02
C LEU A 441 -5.69 27.31 -0.55
N ALA A 442 -4.90 28.07 0.21
CA ALA A 442 -5.29 29.41 0.66
C ALA A 442 -5.40 30.40 -0.51
N GLU A 443 -4.49 30.35 -1.48
CA GLU A 443 -4.54 31.19 -2.70
C GLU A 443 -5.76 30.88 -3.57
N GLN A 444 -6.18 29.61 -3.61
CA GLN A 444 -7.38 29.17 -4.33
C GLN A 444 -8.69 29.49 -3.59
N GLY A 445 -8.63 30.06 -2.38
CA GLY A 445 -9.81 30.37 -1.57
C GLY A 445 -10.42 29.16 -0.86
N ASN A 446 -9.71 28.03 -0.77
CA ASN A 446 -10.17 26.86 -0.02
C ASN A 446 -9.90 27.07 1.48
N THR A 447 -10.85 27.71 2.17
CA THR A 447 -10.82 27.96 3.62
C THR A 447 -11.80 27.05 4.36
N LEU A 448 -11.63 26.96 5.67
CA LEU A 448 -12.63 26.39 6.56
C LEU A 448 -13.91 27.26 6.56
N ASP A 449 -15.03 26.72 7.06
CA ASP A 449 -16.33 27.44 7.13
C ASP A 449 -16.25 28.76 7.92
N ASN A 450 -15.29 28.86 8.84
CA ASN A 450 -15.00 30.06 9.63
C ASN A 450 -14.06 31.06 8.93
N GLY A 451 -13.66 30.80 7.68
CA GLY A 451 -12.74 31.63 6.90
C GLY A 451 -11.26 31.43 7.22
N GLU A 452 -10.91 30.54 8.16
CA GLU A 452 -9.52 30.26 8.50
C GLU A 452 -8.85 29.34 7.45
N ARG A 453 -7.52 29.47 7.32
CA ARG A 453 -6.74 28.62 6.44
C ARG A 453 -6.69 27.19 6.95
N LEU A 454 -6.75 26.23 6.03
CA LEU A 454 -6.59 24.82 6.36
C LEU A 454 -5.15 24.52 6.80
N LYS A 455 -4.97 24.02 8.01
CA LYS A 455 -3.63 23.75 8.58
C LYS A 455 -3.15 22.32 8.35
N LEU A 456 -2.18 22.17 7.45
CA LEU A 456 -1.49 20.89 7.18
C LEU A 456 -0.20 20.76 8.00
N VAL A 457 0.43 21.89 8.31
CA VAL A 457 1.67 21.94 9.11
C VAL A 457 1.45 22.62 10.47
N VAL A 458 2.40 22.45 11.38
CA VAL A 458 2.42 23.16 12.66
C VAL A 458 3.18 24.48 12.49
N ASP A 459 2.60 25.57 12.96
CA ASP A 459 3.25 26.88 12.92
C ASP A 459 4.44 26.93 13.88
N TYR A 460 5.52 27.59 13.43
CA TYR A 460 6.74 27.79 14.21
C TYR A 460 6.96 29.29 14.46
N PRO A 461 7.59 29.68 15.58
CA PRO A 461 8.02 31.06 15.79
C PRO A 461 8.91 31.55 14.63
N GLU A 462 8.83 32.83 14.28
CA GLU A 462 9.51 33.42 13.12
C GLU A 462 11.03 33.18 13.11
N ASP A 463 11.67 33.16 14.29
CA ASP A 463 13.11 32.93 14.44
C ASP A 463 13.55 31.47 14.24
N THR A 464 12.62 30.54 13.99
CA THR A 464 12.93 29.12 13.85
C THR A 464 13.63 28.85 12.51
N PRO A 465 14.86 28.29 12.51
CA PRO A 465 15.53 27.94 11.27
C PRO A 465 14.69 26.99 10.40
N GLU A 466 14.64 27.23 9.09
CA GLU A 466 13.81 26.46 8.15
C GLU A 466 14.07 24.94 8.23
N ASN A 467 15.33 24.56 8.44
CA ASN A 467 15.75 23.17 8.58
C ASN A 467 15.32 22.50 9.90
N ALA A 468 14.85 23.26 10.88
CA ALA A 468 14.31 22.75 12.15
C ALA A 468 12.79 22.55 12.09
N LYS A 469 12.12 23.07 11.05
CA LYS A 469 10.67 22.91 10.84
C LYS A 469 10.37 21.53 10.27
N VAL A 470 9.72 20.69 11.07
CA VAL A 470 9.48 19.26 10.75
C VAL A 470 8.11 18.74 11.20
N ALA A 471 7.40 19.49 12.04
CA ALA A 471 6.15 19.06 12.64
C ALA A 471 4.98 19.30 11.68
N THR A 472 4.21 18.25 11.43
CA THR A 472 3.08 18.25 10.49
C THR A 472 1.86 17.64 11.16
N ASN A 473 0.66 18.14 10.88
CA ASN A 473 -0.59 17.51 11.33
C ASN A 473 -0.82 16.15 10.65
N PHE A 474 -0.22 15.96 9.47
CA PHE A 474 -0.27 14.74 8.68
C PHE A 474 1.14 14.15 8.49
N PRO A 475 1.69 13.41 9.48
CA PRO A 475 3.01 12.77 9.33
C PRO A 475 3.02 11.79 8.16
N LEU A 476 4.19 11.49 7.57
CA LEU A 476 4.32 10.59 6.40
C LEU A 476 3.65 9.21 6.53
N HIS A 477 3.50 8.71 7.75
CA HIS A 477 2.82 7.45 7.98
C HIS A 477 1.28 7.58 7.89
N SER A 478 0.73 8.78 8.03
CA SER A 478 -0.68 9.08 7.71
C SER A 478 -0.98 8.77 6.24
N LEU A 479 -0.08 9.00 5.29
CA LEU A 479 -0.32 8.65 3.87
C LEU A 479 -0.68 7.17 3.66
N ARG A 480 -0.10 6.26 4.47
CA ARG A 480 -0.47 4.84 4.42
C ARG A 480 -1.92 4.64 4.86
N VAL A 481 -2.33 5.30 5.95
CA VAL A 481 -3.70 5.30 6.46
C VAL A 481 -4.63 5.87 5.38
N SER A 482 -4.28 7.02 4.82
CA SER A 482 -5.07 7.75 3.81
C SER A 482 -5.33 6.93 2.56
N LEU A 483 -4.28 6.32 1.98
CA LEU A 483 -4.43 5.50 0.78
C LEU A 483 -5.24 4.23 1.06
N ILE A 484 -5.01 3.55 2.20
CA ILE A 484 -5.81 2.37 2.56
C ILE A 484 -7.28 2.75 2.76
N THR A 485 -7.56 3.85 3.47
CA THR A 485 -8.93 4.36 3.65
C THR A 485 -9.57 4.70 2.31
N ALA A 486 -8.89 5.44 1.44
CA ALA A 486 -9.42 5.79 0.11
C ALA A 486 -9.75 4.55 -0.73
N TYR A 487 -8.83 3.57 -0.80
CA TYR A 487 -9.12 2.32 -1.53
C TYR A 487 -10.24 1.50 -0.89
N THR A 488 -10.44 1.58 0.42
CA THR A 488 -11.46 0.78 1.12
C THR A 488 -12.84 1.44 1.07
N MET A 489 -12.91 2.77 1.19
CA MET A 489 -14.17 3.52 1.29
C MET A 489 -14.67 4.03 -0.06
N ASP A 490 -13.75 4.43 -0.94
CA ASP A 490 -14.09 5.14 -2.18
C ASP A 490 -14.06 4.21 -3.40
N THR A 491 -13.79 2.90 -3.20
CA THR A 491 -13.77 1.91 -4.28
C THR A 491 -14.46 0.61 -3.87
N GLN A 492 -14.72 -0.27 -4.84
CA GLN A 492 -15.33 -1.59 -4.61
C GLN A 492 -14.31 -2.70 -4.28
N LEU A 493 -13.05 -2.35 -3.99
CA LEU A 493 -12.01 -3.34 -3.72
C LEU A 493 -12.30 -4.11 -2.42
N PRO A 494 -12.28 -5.46 -2.43
CA PRO A 494 -12.54 -6.24 -1.22
C PRO A 494 -11.48 -5.98 -0.15
N LEU A 495 -11.91 -5.78 1.10
CA LEU A 495 -11.02 -5.55 2.25
C LEU A 495 -9.90 -6.61 2.38
N PRO A 496 -10.14 -7.93 2.15
CA PRO A 496 -9.07 -8.92 2.19
C PRO A 496 -7.97 -8.66 1.16
N VAL A 497 -8.32 -8.20 -0.04
CA VAL A 497 -7.38 -7.87 -1.13
C VAL A 497 -6.50 -6.69 -0.72
N ILE A 498 -7.10 -5.59 -0.25
CA ILE A 498 -6.36 -4.40 0.23
C ILE A 498 -5.43 -4.78 1.39
N SER A 499 -5.95 -5.54 2.35
CA SER A 499 -5.22 -5.97 3.54
C SER A 499 -4.00 -6.84 3.19
N LYS A 500 -4.19 -7.88 2.38
CA LYS A 500 -3.18 -8.91 2.12
C LYS A 500 -2.24 -8.54 0.98
N LEU A 501 -2.79 -8.07 -0.13
CA LEU A 501 -2.04 -7.90 -1.37
C LEU A 501 -1.46 -6.48 -1.51
N LEU A 502 -2.13 -5.45 -0.99
CA LEU A 502 -1.62 -4.08 -1.07
C LEU A 502 -0.83 -3.67 0.19
N ALA A 503 -1.40 -3.89 1.36
CA ALA A 503 -0.81 -3.46 2.63
C ALA A 503 0.18 -4.48 3.23
N GLY A 504 0.13 -5.75 2.83
CA GLY A 504 0.97 -6.82 3.39
C GLY A 504 0.67 -7.12 4.86
N HIS A 505 -0.56 -6.89 5.31
CA HIS A 505 -0.98 -7.10 6.70
C HIS A 505 -1.10 -8.59 7.05
N SER A 506 -0.49 -9.00 8.17
CA SER A 506 -0.61 -10.38 8.65
C SER A 506 -2.04 -10.74 9.11
N ARG A 507 -2.83 -9.77 9.56
CA ARG A 507 -4.22 -9.96 10.05
C ARG A 507 -5.15 -8.91 9.46
N ILE A 508 -6.35 -9.30 9.04
CA ILE A 508 -7.38 -8.40 8.46
C ILE A 508 -7.83 -7.33 9.45
N LEU A 509 -7.83 -7.64 10.76
CA LEU A 509 -8.20 -6.70 11.82
C LEU A 509 -7.39 -5.38 11.79
N MET A 510 -6.12 -5.43 11.37
CA MET A 510 -5.30 -4.22 11.20
C MET A 510 -5.85 -3.30 10.10
N THR A 511 -6.57 -3.84 9.12
CA THR A 511 -7.16 -3.08 8.01
C THR A 511 -8.59 -2.60 8.33
N ILE A 512 -9.36 -3.37 9.10
CA ILE A 512 -10.72 -3.00 9.54
C ILE A 512 -10.73 -1.63 10.25
N TYR A 513 -9.65 -1.29 10.95
CA TYR A 513 -9.52 0.00 11.62
C TYR A 513 -9.63 1.21 10.67
N TYR A 514 -9.19 1.07 9.41
CA TYR A 514 -9.30 2.13 8.40
C TYR A 514 -10.72 2.25 7.84
N ASN A 515 -11.58 1.26 8.12
CA ASN A 515 -12.95 1.14 7.63
C ASN A 515 -13.99 1.54 8.69
N LYS A 516 -13.72 2.58 9.50
CA LYS A 516 -14.72 3.09 10.45
C LYS A 516 -15.81 3.85 9.69
N ILE A 517 -16.85 3.13 9.29
CA ILE A 517 -18.02 3.67 8.61
C ILE A 517 -18.92 4.37 9.63
N THR A 518 -19.23 5.64 9.40
CA THR A 518 -20.26 6.36 10.18
C THR A 518 -21.66 5.97 9.66
N PRO A 519 -22.73 6.12 10.46
CA PRO A 519 -24.09 5.84 9.98
C PRO A 519 -24.46 6.59 8.69
N SER A 520 -23.97 7.82 8.51
CA SER A 520 -24.15 8.61 7.29
C SER A 520 -23.49 7.96 6.07
N VAL A 521 -22.21 7.57 6.19
CA VAL A 521 -21.47 6.90 5.11
C VAL A 521 -22.09 5.54 4.80
N MET A 522 -22.60 4.82 5.80
CA MET A 522 -23.31 3.55 5.58
C MET A 522 -24.57 3.77 4.74
N ALA A 523 -25.38 4.79 5.04
CA ALA A 523 -26.59 5.09 4.29
C ALA A 523 -26.28 5.44 2.83
N GLU A 524 -25.27 6.27 2.59
CA GLU A 524 -24.79 6.62 1.25
C GLU A 524 -24.31 5.38 0.49
N LYS A 525 -23.44 4.56 1.08
CA LYS A 525 -22.92 3.33 0.46
C LYS A 525 -24.02 2.30 0.17
N MET A 526 -25.02 2.18 1.04
CA MET A 526 -26.17 1.31 0.79
C MET A 526 -27.02 1.81 -0.37
N SER A 527 -27.21 3.13 -0.48
CA SER A 527 -27.95 3.73 -1.60
C SER A 527 -27.20 3.55 -2.92
N GLU A 528 -25.87 3.75 -2.95
CA GLU A 528 -25.02 3.44 -4.11
C GLU A 528 -25.13 1.96 -4.51
N ALA A 529 -25.02 1.04 -3.52
CA ALA A 529 -25.09 -0.39 -3.75
C ALA A 529 -26.47 -0.83 -4.27
N GLU A 530 -27.56 -0.26 -3.76
CA GLU A 530 -28.92 -0.52 -4.24
C GLU A 530 -29.09 -0.06 -5.70
N GLY A 531 -28.62 1.15 -6.04
CA GLY A 531 -28.63 1.64 -7.42
C GLY A 531 -27.83 0.75 -8.37
N GLU A 532 -26.66 0.25 -7.95
CA GLU A 532 -25.89 -0.72 -8.73
C GLU A 532 -26.60 -2.07 -8.91
N LEU A 533 -27.26 -2.57 -7.85
CA LEU A 533 -28.03 -3.81 -7.91
C LEU A 533 -29.22 -3.68 -8.86
N GLU A 534 -29.93 -2.56 -8.82
CA GLU A 534 -31.04 -2.26 -9.71
C GLU A 534 -30.56 -2.18 -11.17
N GLY A 535 -29.42 -1.52 -11.42
CA GLY A 535 -28.77 -1.49 -12.74
C GLY A 535 -28.36 -2.89 -13.23
N LYS A 536 -27.83 -3.75 -12.34
CA LYS A 536 -27.39 -5.12 -12.65
C LYS A 536 -28.53 -6.15 -12.67
N ALA A 537 -29.73 -5.79 -12.20
CA ALA A 537 -30.89 -6.70 -12.14
C ALA A 537 -31.24 -7.29 -13.51
N LYS A 538 -31.03 -6.53 -14.60
CA LYS A 538 -31.26 -7.01 -15.98
C LYS A 538 -30.35 -8.18 -16.35
N GLN A 539 -29.07 -8.12 -15.99
CA GLN A 539 -28.09 -9.18 -16.27
C GLN A 539 -28.25 -10.39 -15.34
N SER A 540 -28.81 -10.19 -14.14
CA SER A 540 -29.05 -11.25 -13.16
C SER A 540 -29.89 -12.41 -13.72
N VAL A 541 -30.95 -12.11 -14.50
CA VAL A 541 -31.82 -13.15 -15.10
C VAL A 541 -31.10 -13.95 -16.17
N ARG A 542 -30.28 -13.29 -16.99
CA ARG A 542 -29.45 -14.00 -17.98
C ARG A 542 -28.46 -14.94 -17.29
N ASN A 543 -27.84 -14.50 -16.18
CA ASN A 543 -26.93 -15.34 -15.40
C ASN A 543 -27.70 -16.49 -14.72
N PHE A 544 -28.89 -16.23 -14.17
CA PHE A 544 -29.75 -17.27 -13.60
C PHE A 544 -30.10 -18.34 -14.64
N LEU A 545 -30.58 -17.96 -15.84
CA LEU A 545 -30.89 -18.92 -16.90
C LEU A 545 -29.65 -19.67 -17.41
N LYS A 546 -28.46 -19.05 -17.33
CA LYS A 546 -27.19 -19.69 -17.68
C LYS A 546 -26.76 -20.77 -16.67
N ASP A 547 -27.01 -20.57 -15.38
CA ASP A 547 -26.43 -21.40 -14.32
C ASP A 547 -27.45 -22.28 -13.59
N ALA A 548 -28.73 -21.93 -13.60
CA ALA A 548 -29.80 -22.64 -12.89
C ALA A 548 -30.09 -24.03 -13.48
N SER A 549 -30.59 -24.95 -12.65
CA SER A 549 -31.10 -26.24 -13.15
C SER A 549 -32.44 -26.06 -13.87
N LEU A 550 -32.81 -26.99 -14.76
CA LEU A 550 -34.10 -26.94 -15.46
C LEU A 550 -35.30 -26.90 -14.49
N ALA A 551 -35.21 -27.62 -13.36
CA ALA A 551 -36.23 -27.60 -12.30
C ALA A 551 -36.39 -26.20 -11.67
N GLN A 552 -35.29 -25.47 -11.47
CA GLN A 552 -35.34 -24.11 -10.92
C GLN A 552 -35.95 -23.12 -11.93
N ILE A 553 -35.72 -23.32 -13.22
CA ILE A 553 -36.29 -22.51 -14.30
C ILE A 553 -37.80 -22.74 -14.39
N GLN A 554 -38.26 -23.99 -14.33
CA GLN A 554 -39.69 -24.36 -14.29
C GLN A 554 -40.43 -23.68 -13.12
N CYS A 555 -39.80 -23.60 -11.93
CA CYS A 555 -40.46 -23.03 -10.76
C CYS A 555 -40.52 -21.49 -10.75
N LYS A 556 -39.61 -20.80 -11.48
CA LYS A 556 -39.43 -19.34 -11.35
C LYS A 556 -39.75 -18.55 -12.61
N MET A 557 -39.81 -19.21 -13.77
CA MET A 557 -40.06 -18.58 -15.06
C MET A 557 -41.40 -19.03 -15.65
N VAL A 558 -41.95 -18.22 -16.54
CA VAL A 558 -43.17 -18.50 -17.29
C VAL A 558 -42.85 -18.54 -18.78
N TYR A 559 -43.35 -19.57 -19.48
CA TYR A 559 -43.12 -19.80 -20.90
C TYR A 559 -44.26 -20.66 -21.47
N HIS A 560 -44.38 -20.70 -22.80
CA HIS A 560 -45.47 -21.42 -23.47
C HIS A 560 -45.23 -22.92 -23.63
N LYS A 561 -44.01 -23.33 -23.99
CA LYS A 561 -43.69 -24.73 -24.30
C LYS A 561 -42.38 -25.15 -23.68
N GLU A 562 -42.45 -26.14 -22.78
CA GLU A 562 -41.29 -26.63 -22.05
C GLU A 562 -40.20 -27.20 -22.95
N ASP A 563 -40.56 -28.09 -23.88
CA ASP A 563 -39.62 -28.69 -24.84
C ASP A 563 -38.81 -27.65 -25.62
N SER A 564 -39.41 -26.48 -25.87
CA SER A 564 -38.77 -25.39 -26.62
C SER A 564 -37.75 -24.66 -25.78
N ILE A 565 -38.04 -24.44 -24.50
CA ILE A 565 -37.09 -23.86 -23.55
C ILE A 565 -35.94 -24.85 -23.29
N GLN A 566 -36.25 -26.14 -23.09
CA GLN A 566 -35.22 -27.17 -22.95
C GLN A 566 -34.29 -27.18 -24.16
N ALA A 567 -34.84 -27.19 -25.38
CA ALA A 567 -34.05 -27.15 -26.62
C ALA A 567 -33.17 -25.89 -26.72
N ALA A 568 -33.69 -24.72 -26.38
CA ALA A 568 -32.93 -23.46 -26.42
C ALA A 568 -31.84 -23.38 -25.33
N LEU A 569 -32.02 -24.12 -24.22
CA LEU A 569 -31.09 -24.15 -23.09
C LEU A 569 -30.10 -25.33 -23.14
N VAL A 570 -30.18 -26.25 -24.12
CA VAL A 570 -29.19 -27.35 -24.25
C VAL A 570 -27.79 -26.77 -24.52
N ASN A 571 -27.69 -25.79 -25.40
CA ASN A 571 -26.45 -25.10 -25.74
C ASN A 571 -26.49 -23.67 -25.18
N ARG A 572 -26.58 -23.52 -23.85
CA ARG A 572 -26.71 -22.24 -23.14
C ARG A 572 -25.76 -21.18 -23.68
N ASN A 573 -26.23 -20.37 -24.62
CA ASN A 573 -25.46 -19.31 -25.25
C ASN A 573 -26.13 -17.96 -24.99
N PRO A 574 -25.81 -17.29 -23.86
CA PRO A 574 -26.44 -16.04 -23.46
C PRO A 574 -26.23 -14.89 -24.47
N ILE A 575 -25.23 -14.99 -25.34
CA ILE A 575 -24.97 -13.99 -26.40
C ILE A 575 -26.12 -13.96 -27.40
N GLY A 576 -26.76 -15.10 -27.66
CA GLY A 576 -27.92 -15.21 -28.55
C GLY A 576 -29.24 -14.84 -27.91
N TRP A 577 -29.27 -14.39 -26.64
CA TRP A 577 -30.51 -14.07 -25.94
C TRP A 577 -30.78 -12.57 -25.96
N GLU A 578 -31.90 -12.18 -26.54
CA GLU A 578 -32.28 -10.79 -26.71
C GLU A 578 -33.37 -10.40 -25.72
N GLU A 579 -33.16 -9.27 -25.03
CA GLU A 579 -34.16 -8.71 -24.12
C GLU A 579 -35.29 -8.07 -24.90
N ARG A 580 -36.53 -8.37 -24.50
CA ARG A 580 -37.75 -7.81 -25.07
C ARG A 580 -38.51 -7.06 -23.97
N SER A 581 -39.40 -6.16 -24.37
CA SER A 581 -40.14 -5.29 -23.44
C SER A 581 -40.89 -6.05 -22.34
N ALA A 582 -41.36 -7.27 -22.64
CA ALA A 582 -42.15 -8.09 -21.72
C ALA A 582 -41.46 -9.40 -21.28
N GLY A 583 -40.19 -9.62 -21.62
CA GLY A 583 -39.49 -10.87 -21.33
C GLY A 583 -38.16 -11.03 -22.09
N LEU A 584 -37.78 -12.26 -22.37
CA LEU A 584 -36.53 -12.61 -23.05
C LEU A 584 -36.79 -13.54 -24.24
N CYS A 585 -36.16 -13.24 -25.37
CA CYS A 585 -36.12 -14.11 -26.54
C CYS A 585 -34.86 -14.97 -26.50
N LEU A 586 -35.01 -16.30 -26.39
CA LEU A 586 -33.86 -17.21 -26.30
C LEU A 586 -33.17 -17.50 -27.64
N VAL A 587 -33.65 -16.91 -28.74
CA VAL A 587 -33.17 -17.17 -30.11
C VAL A 587 -32.84 -15.88 -30.88
N GLY A 588 -32.62 -14.78 -30.17
CA GLY A 588 -32.05 -13.56 -30.75
C GLY A 588 -32.95 -12.80 -31.72
N GLY A 589 -34.26 -13.06 -31.72
CA GLY A 589 -35.20 -12.25 -32.50
C GLY A 589 -35.14 -12.43 -34.02
N ASN A 590 -34.50 -13.48 -34.53
CA ASN A 590 -34.29 -13.68 -35.96
C ASN A 590 -35.62 -13.75 -36.73
N THR A 591 -35.92 -12.74 -37.55
CA THR A 591 -37.16 -12.68 -38.36
C THR A 591 -37.01 -13.28 -39.75
N VAL A 592 -35.78 -13.44 -40.24
CA VAL A 592 -35.46 -13.99 -41.56
C VAL A 592 -35.20 -15.49 -41.46
N LYS A 593 -35.80 -16.27 -42.37
CA LYS A 593 -35.48 -17.69 -42.55
C LYS A 593 -34.20 -17.76 -43.39
N SER A 594 -33.06 -18.06 -42.77
CA SER A 594 -31.87 -18.41 -43.54
C SER A 594 -32.04 -19.81 -44.10
N ASP A 595 -31.88 -19.96 -45.41
CA ASP A 595 -31.99 -21.25 -46.11
C ASP A 595 -30.83 -22.21 -45.77
N GLU A 596 -29.89 -21.77 -44.93
CA GLU A 596 -28.62 -22.44 -44.68
C GLU A 596 -28.69 -23.42 -43.50
N VAL A 597 -29.59 -23.27 -42.52
CA VAL A 597 -29.65 -24.15 -41.34
C VAL A 597 -31.06 -24.23 -40.72
N SER A 598 -31.76 -25.36 -40.87
CA SER A 598 -33.09 -25.61 -40.27
C SER A 598 -33.10 -25.70 -38.74
N THR A 599 -31.94 -25.79 -38.10
CA THR A 599 -31.77 -25.87 -36.64
C THR A 599 -31.66 -24.51 -35.95
N LEU A 600 -31.61 -23.40 -36.71
CA LEU A 600 -31.53 -22.05 -36.13
C LEU A 600 -32.90 -21.59 -35.61
N GLY A 601 -32.97 -21.14 -34.36
CA GLY A 601 -34.19 -20.58 -33.79
C GLY A 601 -34.51 -19.18 -34.34
N GLY A 602 -35.79 -18.88 -34.58
CA GLY A 602 -36.24 -17.57 -35.02
C GLY A 602 -37.76 -17.39 -34.93
N CYS A 603 -38.25 -16.19 -35.24
CA CYS A 603 -39.68 -15.90 -35.33
C CYS A 603 -40.39 -16.75 -36.41
N TRP A 604 -39.66 -17.22 -37.42
CA TRP A 604 -40.21 -18.08 -38.47
C TRP A 604 -40.52 -19.52 -38.00
N ASN A 605 -39.95 -19.99 -36.89
CA ASN A 605 -40.27 -21.28 -36.25
C ASN A 605 -40.76 -21.13 -34.79
N GLY A 606 -41.26 -19.94 -34.46
CA GLY A 606 -41.71 -19.59 -33.11
C GLY A 606 -43.18 -19.95 -32.82
N GLY A 607 -43.91 -20.51 -33.78
CA GLY A 607 -45.32 -20.89 -33.66
C GLY A 607 -45.56 -22.36 -33.28
N GLU A 608 -46.76 -22.83 -33.59
CA GLU A 608 -47.22 -24.19 -33.29
C GLU A 608 -46.52 -25.25 -34.14
N LEU A 609 -46.57 -26.51 -33.67
CA LEU A 609 -46.00 -27.65 -34.39
C LEU A 609 -46.89 -27.98 -35.59
N ILE A 610 -46.32 -27.96 -36.80
CA ILE A 610 -47.01 -28.28 -38.06
C ILE A 610 -46.82 -29.75 -38.41
N ARG A 611 -45.59 -30.26 -38.29
CA ARG A 611 -45.26 -31.65 -38.59
C ARG A 611 -44.43 -32.24 -37.46
N ASP A 612 -44.97 -33.29 -36.85
CA ASP A 612 -44.24 -34.03 -35.83
C ASP A 612 -43.32 -35.09 -36.46
N ALA A 613 -42.26 -35.43 -35.74
CA ALA A 613 -41.27 -36.42 -36.12
C ALA A 613 -40.61 -37.02 -34.87
N SER A 614 -40.14 -38.27 -34.99
CA SER A 614 -39.43 -38.98 -33.91
C SER A 614 -38.11 -38.31 -33.52
N ALA A 615 -37.39 -37.76 -34.50
CA ALA A 615 -36.20 -36.94 -34.25
C ALA A 615 -36.58 -35.46 -34.18
N ALA A 616 -36.21 -34.77 -33.10
CA ALA A 616 -36.54 -33.36 -32.86
C ALA A 616 -36.07 -32.42 -33.99
N VAL A 617 -34.96 -32.76 -34.65
CA VAL A 617 -34.39 -32.03 -35.80
C VAL A 617 -35.30 -32.02 -37.04
N ASN A 618 -36.20 -32.99 -37.13
CA ASN A 618 -37.12 -33.16 -38.27
C ASN A 618 -38.52 -32.61 -37.99
N ARG A 619 -38.76 -32.03 -36.81
CA ARG A 619 -40.01 -31.36 -36.45
C ARG A 619 -40.09 -30.01 -37.15
N ILE A 620 -41.25 -29.71 -37.73
CA ILE A 620 -41.49 -28.44 -38.43
C ILE A 620 -42.47 -27.62 -37.61
N TYR A 621 -42.06 -26.40 -37.25
CA TYR A 621 -42.89 -25.42 -36.53
C TYR A 621 -43.28 -24.28 -37.47
N GLY A 622 -44.44 -23.68 -37.23
CA GLY A 622 -44.90 -22.49 -37.95
C GLY A 622 -44.23 -21.20 -37.48
N SER A 623 -44.52 -20.12 -38.18
CA SER A 623 -44.13 -18.77 -37.76
C SER A 623 -44.90 -18.34 -36.52
N VAL A 624 -44.34 -17.37 -35.78
CA VAL A 624 -45.05 -16.73 -34.66
C VAL A 624 -46.43 -16.23 -35.12
N PRO A 625 -47.51 -16.54 -34.37
CA PRO A 625 -48.85 -16.09 -34.72
C PRO A 625 -48.96 -14.56 -34.76
N HIS A 626 -49.67 -14.04 -35.76
CA HIS A 626 -49.87 -12.59 -35.96
C HIS A 626 -48.58 -11.81 -36.27
N GLY A 627 -47.56 -12.49 -36.81
CA GLY A 627 -46.36 -11.87 -37.36
C GLY A 627 -45.12 -11.96 -36.48
N PRO A 628 -43.94 -11.56 -37.03
CA PRO A 628 -42.70 -11.49 -36.27
C PRO A 628 -42.82 -10.54 -35.07
N GLU A 629 -41.96 -10.74 -34.07
CA GLU A 629 -41.91 -9.94 -32.83
C GLU A 629 -43.14 -10.00 -31.89
N ASN A 630 -44.17 -10.78 -32.21
CA ASN A 630 -45.25 -11.08 -31.27
C ASN A 630 -44.81 -12.09 -30.19
N CYS A 631 -43.82 -11.68 -29.38
CA CYS A 631 -43.06 -12.53 -28.48
C CYS A 631 -43.94 -13.25 -27.45
N ILE A 632 -45.00 -12.60 -26.98
CA ILE A 632 -45.98 -13.19 -26.05
C ILE A 632 -46.72 -14.41 -26.60
N ARG A 633 -46.63 -14.70 -27.90
CA ARG A 633 -47.18 -15.92 -28.52
C ARG A 633 -46.10 -16.86 -29.07
N CYS A 634 -44.84 -16.53 -28.83
CA CYS A 634 -43.70 -17.27 -29.36
C CYS A 634 -43.28 -18.37 -28.38
N ARG A 635 -43.03 -19.59 -28.88
CA ARG A 635 -42.53 -20.72 -28.08
C ARG A 635 -41.11 -20.52 -27.54
N TRP A 636 -40.34 -19.61 -28.12
CA TRP A 636 -38.98 -19.27 -27.69
C TRP A 636 -38.92 -18.17 -26.63
N PHE A 637 -40.08 -17.64 -26.23
CA PHE A 637 -40.18 -16.54 -25.29
C PHE A 637 -40.31 -17.06 -23.86
N ILE A 638 -39.57 -16.43 -22.95
CA ILE A 638 -39.59 -16.71 -21.52
C ILE A 638 -39.70 -15.40 -20.75
N THR A 639 -40.46 -15.40 -19.66
CA THR A 639 -40.70 -14.22 -18.81
C THR A 639 -40.75 -14.60 -17.34
N GLU A 640 -40.83 -13.63 -16.45
CA GLU A 640 -40.89 -13.82 -15.00
C GLU A 640 -41.70 -12.70 -14.33
N ALA A 641 -41.94 -12.82 -13.02
CA ALA A 641 -42.77 -11.89 -12.25
C ALA A 641 -42.34 -10.41 -12.40
N ARG A 642 -41.05 -10.12 -12.62
CA ARG A 642 -40.58 -8.73 -12.81
C ARG A 642 -41.23 -8.03 -14.01
N TYR A 643 -41.61 -8.78 -15.03
CA TYR A 643 -42.19 -8.24 -16.25
C TYR A 643 -43.71 -8.05 -16.12
N LEU A 644 -44.33 -8.36 -14.97
CA LEU A 644 -45.77 -8.19 -14.77
C LEU A 644 -46.27 -6.77 -15.09
N PRO A 645 -45.61 -5.68 -14.68
CA PRO A 645 -46.04 -4.33 -15.06
C PRO A 645 -46.01 -4.11 -16.58
N ALA A 646 -44.96 -4.59 -17.25
CA ALA A 646 -44.81 -4.47 -18.71
C ALA A 646 -45.82 -5.33 -19.47
N LEU A 647 -46.07 -6.55 -19.00
CA LEU A 647 -47.10 -7.46 -19.54
C LEU A 647 -48.51 -6.87 -19.36
N ASN A 648 -48.79 -6.28 -18.20
CA ASN A 648 -50.06 -5.60 -17.93
C ASN A 648 -50.24 -4.39 -18.86
N ALA A 649 -49.20 -3.56 -19.02
CA ALA A 649 -49.23 -2.44 -19.97
C ALA A 649 -49.48 -2.92 -21.41
N GLN A 650 -48.81 -3.99 -21.85
CA GLN A 650 -49.01 -4.58 -23.18
C GLN A 650 -50.43 -5.15 -23.35
N PHE A 651 -50.97 -5.83 -22.34
CA PHE A 651 -52.33 -6.34 -22.35
C PHE A 651 -53.37 -5.22 -22.46
N ASN A 652 -53.19 -4.13 -21.69
CA ASN A 652 -54.06 -2.96 -21.75
C ASN A 652 -54.02 -2.30 -23.14
N GLN A 653 -52.83 -2.18 -23.73
CA GLN A 653 -52.67 -1.65 -25.09
C GLN A 653 -53.36 -2.53 -26.15
N LEU A 654 -53.22 -3.85 -26.06
CA LEU A 654 -53.88 -4.78 -26.98
C LEU A 654 -55.40 -4.77 -26.81
N SER A 655 -55.89 -4.73 -25.57
CA SER A 655 -57.32 -4.65 -25.27
C SER A 655 -57.93 -3.36 -25.82
N TYR A 656 -57.22 -2.24 -25.70
CA TYR A 656 -57.66 -0.97 -26.27
C TYR A 656 -57.75 -1.04 -27.81
N LYS A 657 -56.72 -1.59 -28.49
CA LYS A 657 -56.74 -1.77 -29.95
C LYS A 657 -57.87 -2.69 -30.41
N ALA A 658 -58.11 -3.78 -29.68
CA ALA A 658 -59.21 -4.69 -29.97
C ALA A 658 -60.57 -4.00 -29.84
N HIS A 659 -60.76 -3.18 -28.81
CA HIS A 659 -61.97 -2.38 -28.63
C HIS A 659 -62.16 -1.37 -29.78
N GLN A 660 -61.11 -0.67 -30.21
CA GLN A 660 -61.19 0.24 -31.36
C GLN A 660 -61.58 -0.49 -32.66
N ALA A 661 -60.98 -1.64 -32.93
CA ALA A 661 -61.31 -2.44 -34.11
C ALA A 661 -62.75 -2.94 -34.09
N ALA A 662 -63.26 -3.34 -32.93
CA ALA A 662 -64.66 -3.73 -32.76
C ALA A 662 -65.61 -2.55 -33.03
N ASN A 663 -65.31 -1.36 -32.49
CA ASN A 663 -66.14 -0.17 -32.74
C ASN A 663 -66.16 0.20 -34.23
N LEU A 664 -65.00 0.15 -34.90
CA LEU A 664 -64.89 0.39 -36.34
C LEU A 664 -65.69 -0.63 -37.15
N SER A 665 -65.68 -1.91 -36.75
CA SER A 665 -66.49 -2.95 -37.41
C SER A 665 -67.98 -2.64 -37.31
N VAL A 666 -68.46 -2.23 -36.13
CA VAL A 666 -69.87 -1.85 -35.92
C VAL A 666 -70.25 -0.62 -36.74
N GLU A 667 -69.36 0.37 -36.84
CA GLU A 667 -69.56 1.56 -37.67
C GLU A 667 -69.69 1.19 -39.15
N ILE A 668 -68.78 0.36 -39.67
CA ILE A 668 -68.80 -0.12 -41.06
C ILE A 668 -70.02 -0.99 -41.34
N GLU A 669 -70.44 -1.86 -40.41
CA GLU A 669 -71.67 -2.65 -40.55
C GLU A 669 -72.90 -1.73 -40.62
N GLY A 670 -72.97 -0.70 -39.77
CA GLY A 670 -74.03 0.31 -39.83
C GLY A 670 -74.05 1.10 -41.14
N GLU A 671 -72.89 1.43 -41.70
CA GLU A 671 -72.77 2.07 -43.02
C GLU A 671 -73.22 1.13 -44.15
N LEU A 672 -72.88 -0.16 -44.07
CA LEU A 672 -73.28 -1.19 -45.03
C LEU A 672 -74.80 -1.47 -45.01
N GLU A 673 -75.44 -1.45 -43.85
CA GLU A 673 -76.90 -1.59 -43.73
C GLU A 673 -77.67 -0.38 -44.26
N ALA A 674 -77.02 0.79 -44.31
CA ALA A 674 -77.63 2.03 -44.82
C ALA A 674 -77.53 2.20 -46.34
N LEU A 675 -76.71 1.37 -47.02
CA LEU A 675 -76.56 1.29 -48.49
C LEU A 675 -77.54 0.27 -49.08
#